data_AF-A0A7R8VKT1-F1
#
_entry.id   AF-A0A7R8VKT1-F1
#
_cell.length_a   1.000
_cell.length_b   1.000
_cell.length_c   1.000
_cell.angle_alpha   90.00
_cell.angle_beta   90.00
_cell.angle_gamma   90.00
#
_symmetry.space_group_name_H-M   'P 1'
#
loop_
_entity.id
_entity.type
_entity.pdbx_description
1 polymer ?
#
loop_
_entity_poly.entity_id
_entity_poly.type
_entity_poly.pdbx_seq_one_letter_code
_entity_poly.pdbx_strand_id
1 'polypeptide(L)'
;MLLFLLIVESGFIPADLTAEQTLKNDLKLNLSRAEAMKHGLVGWRESGSYYFNLVLRTLPEPVCRLVVVPTQAMLIVNLVCADQDVPAFATVMDPHHYITEIKDVSSVDRDFKCWHLKELSLRVKDRLAVPLRSHILNKRGILNASLLGVPCEVVWKILEYLNTFDKLRMSETCRSLHNAVWAKYTLEELKEAKNKQVKTSERVLLVGEGNFSFAVDLVELGKCLKITATCLEAEIGVEPGRSNAHDLDERGVRVLFGVDGTKLTDHPQLKNETFSKILFNFPHVGGKMKIHLNRALLCGFFKSAARLLSPGGRVIVSLCRGQGGTPADVPQRAWSDSWQVVEMAAHGDFVLAQVQPFHKHVFPGYTCVGYRSRNIGFHLEGALVHVFKSTNDPCPAAPVEEWLNRTQLHTLVTNCGRVKCSAIHSDMYLSNPLTTPHSPAYFVCEQFTAFVESQQCDQSSGGYWNVKMVSCDDIPIFVARRVSSESPGVFSLRGSLLEVLERVLPLVGEDPTQVSVYCGLSFNPTSGDFSLPPAVPQLLSIGHAAQHLCSDYVDYLRLLFDFEDSYVCTTEPSPACWSLREWETVSSSRTIYCKVSRPADSIVACERLSVRRGDITAFVEVLNVGDLAQKLFAVDDWRELWAEGVRVNTSGQRPLLTRESLYPRKYQFDICLSYGPTFPTAEFYNVLWQVAGKLVTDVKLVNEYVSAADNFRSRCYRITYQCFDKALFRGRVVDIHQNVIGRVLSAKLGLTVC
;
A
#
# COMPACT_ATOMS: atom_id res chain seq x y z
N MET A 1 46.93 10.30 13.03
CA MET A 1 45.98 11.37 12.65
C MET A 1 44.71 10.82 12.00
N LEU A 2 44.76 10.07 10.88
CA LEU A 2 43.56 9.50 10.24
C LEU A 2 42.69 8.67 11.21
N LEU A 3 43.31 7.79 12.00
CA LEU A 3 42.59 6.99 13.01
C LEU A 3 41.85 7.87 14.03
N PHE A 4 42.53 8.90 14.54
CA PHE A 4 41.94 9.87 15.47
C PHE A 4 40.72 10.58 14.84
N LEU A 5 40.82 11.03 13.60
CA LEU A 5 39.71 11.67 12.89
C LEU A 5 38.49 10.74 12.74
N LEU A 6 38.72 9.46 12.41
CA LEU A 6 37.65 8.47 12.28
C LEU A 6 36.95 8.19 13.62
N ILE A 7 37.71 8.18 14.73
CA ILE A 7 37.13 8.04 16.07
C ILE A 7 36.33 9.31 16.45
N VAL A 8 36.82 10.50 16.10
CA VAL A 8 36.09 11.76 16.33
C VAL A 8 34.80 11.82 15.52
N GLU A 9 34.84 11.42 14.25
CA GLU A 9 33.65 11.31 13.38
C GLU A 9 32.61 10.35 13.97
N SER A 10 33.05 9.36 14.75
CA SER A 10 32.17 8.39 15.41
C SER A 10 31.51 8.92 16.69
N GLY A 11 31.74 10.19 17.06
CA GLY A 11 31.09 10.88 18.17
C GLY A 11 31.95 11.06 19.43
N PHE A 12 33.23 10.71 19.36
CA PHE A 12 34.20 10.97 20.43
C PHE A 12 34.87 12.34 20.27
N ILE A 13 35.39 12.91 21.35
CA ILE A 13 36.16 14.15 21.38
C ILE A 13 37.34 14.01 22.34
N PRO A 14 38.46 14.74 22.18
CA PRO A 14 39.53 14.80 23.18
C PRO A 14 39.03 15.11 24.60
N ALA A 15 39.58 14.42 25.59
CA ALA A 15 39.19 14.58 27.00
C ALA A 15 39.55 15.97 27.58
N ASP A 16 40.57 16.63 27.03
CA ASP A 16 41.12 17.89 27.55
C ASP A 16 40.46 19.16 26.96
N LEU A 17 39.38 19.02 26.17
CA LEU A 17 38.65 20.15 25.59
C LEU A 17 37.67 20.76 26.61
N THR A 18 37.61 22.09 26.71
CA THR A 18 36.64 22.79 27.59
C THR A 18 35.23 22.79 26.99
N ALA A 19 34.20 22.92 27.84
CA ALA A 19 32.80 23.00 27.41
C ALA A 19 32.54 24.16 26.41
N GLU A 20 33.29 25.26 26.50
CA GLU A 20 33.22 26.39 25.55
C GLU A 20 33.79 26.07 24.17
N GLN A 21 34.78 25.17 24.08
CA GLN A 21 35.28 24.66 22.79
C GLN A 21 34.34 23.61 22.18
N THR A 22 33.31 23.19 22.93
CA THR A 22 32.31 22.19 22.54
C THR A 22 30.99 22.89 22.15
N LEU A 23 30.99 23.65 21.03
CA LEU A 23 29.82 24.42 20.59
C LEU A 23 28.76 23.57 19.84
N LYS A 24 27.49 23.89 20.11
CA LYS A 24 26.24 23.24 19.69
C LYS A 24 26.16 22.85 18.20
N ASN A 25 25.62 21.65 17.96
CA ASN A 25 24.99 21.17 16.73
C ASN A 25 25.78 21.34 15.43
N ASP A 26 26.59 20.33 15.06
CA ASP A 26 26.84 20.06 13.64
C ASP A 26 27.36 18.64 13.37
N LEU A 27 26.76 17.98 12.37
CA LEU A 27 27.09 16.62 11.90
C LEU A 27 28.23 16.59 10.86
N LYS A 28 28.75 17.77 10.46
CA LYS A 28 29.77 17.91 9.42
C LYS A 28 31.10 18.35 10.04
N LEU A 29 32.06 17.43 10.16
CA LEU A 29 33.43 17.72 10.59
C LEU A 29 34.11 18.58 9.49
N ASN A 30 34.31 19.88 9.72
CA ASN A 30 34.98 20.78 8.75
C ASN A 30 36.51 20.82 8.96
N LEU A 31 37.27 21.05 7.88
CA LEU A 31 38.74 21.02 7.84
C LEU A 31 39.42 21.94 8.88
N SER A 32 38.92 23.18 9.03
CA SER A 32 39.39 24.15 10.02
C SER A 32 39.22 23.69 11.47
N ARG A 33 38.27 22.79 11.75
CA ARG A 33 38.06 22.20 13.08
C ARG A 33 39.04 21.06 13.35
N ALA A 34 39.36 20.26 12.32
CA ALA A 34 40.42 19.25 12.43
C ALA A 34 41.79 19.89 12.70
N GLU A 35 42.04 21.07 12.15
CA GLU A 35 43.23 21.88 12.43
C GLU A 35 43.25 22.42 13.87
N ALA A 36 42.12 22.92 14.40
CA ALA A 36 42.03 23.35 15.80
C ALA A 36 42.29 22.19 16.80
N MET A 37 41.83 20.98 16.48
CA MET A 37 42.07 19.77 17.28
C MET A 37 43.53 19.29 17.25
N LYS A 38 44.35 19.79 16.32
CA LYS A 38 45.80 19.48 16.21
C LYS A 38 46.60 20.05 17.39
N HIS A 39 46.16 21.16 17.98
CA HIS A 39 46.81 21.79 19.13
C HIS A 39 46.64 21.02 20.44
N GLY A 40 45.61 20.17 20.55
CA GLY A 40 45.39 19.27 21.69
C GLY A 40 46.24 17.98 21.67
N LEU A 41 47.09 17.81 20.66
CA LEU A 41 47.97 16.66 20.50
C LEU A 41 49.34 16.91 21.15
N VAL A 42 49.38 17.39 22.38
CA VAL A 42 50.65 17.54 23.13
C VAL A 42 50.88 16.26 23.93
N GLY A 43 52.05 15.63 23.80
CA GLY A 43 52.39 14.42 24.58
C GLY A 43 51.77 13.09 24.10
N TRP A 44 51.02 13.08 22.99
CA TRP A 44 50.37 11.87 22.41
C TRP A 44 51.32 10.75 21.97
N ARG A 45 52.64 11.01 21.86
CA ARG A 45 53.65 10.01 21.50
C ARG A 45 54.51 9.72 22.71
N GLU A 46 54.45 8.49 23.20
CA GLU A 46 55.22 8.04 24.36
C GLU A 46 55.82 6.67 24.07
N SER A 47 57.15 6.55 24.24
CA SER A 47 57.88 5.27 24.09
C SER A 47 57.57 4.48 22.81
N GLY A 48 57.42 5.18 21.68
CA GLY A 48 57.14 4.57 20.37
C GLY A 48 55.68 4.18 20.14
N SER A 49 54.80 4.35 21.13
CA SER A 49 53.35 4.16 21.00
C SER A 49 52.62 5.50 20.98
N TYR A 50 51.37 5.49 20.51
CA TYR A 50 50.53 6.68 20.42
C TYR A 50 49.27 6.55 21.28
N TYR A 51 48.95 7.59 22.03
CA TYR A 51 47.86 7.61 23.01
C TYR A 51 46.98 8.84 22.81
N PHE A 52 45.66 8.63 22.79
CA PHE A 52 44.68 9.72 22.76
C PHE A 52 43.59 9.44 23.79
N ASN A 53 43.45 10.33 24.77
CA ASN A 53 42.32 10.30 25.70
C ASN A 53 41.12 11.00 25.07
N LEU A 54 39.98 10.32 25.11
CA LEU A 54 38.78 10.65 24.39
C LEU A 54 37.57 10.46 25.29
N VAL A 55 36.53 11.26 25.12
CA VAL A 55 35.24 11.11 25.80
C VAL A 55 34.14 11.12 24.75
N LEU A 56 32.99 10.53 25.04
CA LEU A 56 31.83 10.70 24.15
C LEU A 56 31.35 12.14 24.27
N ARG A 57 31.04 12.80 23.15
CA ARG A 57 30.62 14.22 23.15
C ARG A 57 29.47 14.50 24.13
N THR A 58 28.54 13.57 24.25
CA THR A 58 27.36 13.70 25.11
C THR A 58 27.57 13.18 26.54
N LEU A 59 28.72 12.56 26.82
CA LEU A 59 29.04 11.88 28.07
C LEU A 59 30.55 12.05 28.38
N PRO A 60 30.93 13.05 29.20
CA PRO A 60 32.34 13.36 29.49
C PRO A 60 33.04 12.28 30.33
N GLU A 61 32.29 11.36 30.94
CA GLU A 61 32.80 10.14 31.54
C GLU A 61 32.03 8.95 30.99
N PRO A 62 32.61 7.73 30.94
CA PRO A 62 33.99 7.40 31.27
C PRO A 62 34.99 7.82 30.18
N VAL A 63 36.23 8.14 30.59
CA VAL A 63 37.33 8.43 29.64
C VAL A 63 37.69 7.15 28.88
N CYS A 64 37.77 7.28 27.57
CA CYS A 64 38.23 6.25 26.66
C CYS A 64 39.64 6.57 26.18
N ARG A 65 40.46 5.56 25.92
CA ARG A 65 41.83 5.72 25.45
C ARG A 65 42.03 4.95 24.15
N LEU A 66 42.35 5.68 23.08
CA LEU A 66 42.87 5.10 21.84
C LEU A 66 44.37 4.87 22.02
N VAL A 67 44.80 3.62 21.91
CA VAL A 67 46.20 3.19 22.01
C VAL A 67 46.60 2.62 20.66
N VAL A 68 47.62 3.19 20.03
CA VAL A 68 48.17 2.69 18.76
C VAL A 68 49.62 2.29 18.98
N VAL A 69 49.90 0.99 18.83
CA VAL A 69 51.22 0.40 19.02
C VAL A 69 51.76 -0.06 17.67
N PRO A 70 52.84 0.56 17.14
CA PRO A 70 53.50 0.07 15.95
C PRO A 70 54.34 -1.17 16.25
N THR A 71 54.16 -2.21 15.43
CA THR A 71 54.88 -3.48 15.51
C THR A 71 55.52 -3.77 14.16
N GLN A 72 56.80 -3.43 13.97
CA GLN A 72 57.60 -3.61 12.74
C GLN A 72 56.88 -3.21 11.42
N ALA A 73 55.98 -4.05 10.89
CA ALA A 73 55.18 -3.79 9.69
C ALA A 73 53.68 -3.48 9.93
N MET A 74 53.15 -3.71 11.14
CA MET A 74 51.72 -3.57 11.46
C MET A 74 51.47 -2.51 12.53
N LEU A 75 50.22 -2.04 12.65
CA LEU A 75 49.72 -1.27 13.79
C LEU A 75 48.69 -2.09 14.55
N ILE A 76 48.88 -2.20 15.86
CA ILE A 76 47.83 -2.64 16.79
C ILE A 76 47.09 -1.40 17.27
N VAL A 77 45.78 -1.36 17.06
CA VAL A 77 44.93 -0.23 17.44
C VAL A 77 43.90 -0.72 18.44
N ASN A 78 44.01 -0.25 19.68
CA ASN A 78 43.11 -0.56 20.78
C ASN A 78 42.30 0.67 21.15
N LEU A 79 41.03 0.49 21.47
CA LEU A 79 40.17 1.50 22.05
C LEU A 79 39.59 0.95 23.36
N VAL A 80 40.02 1.53 24.46
CA VAL A 80 39.77 1.03 25.82
C VAL A 80 38.93 2.03 26.60
N CYS A 81 38.04 1.55 27.45
CA CYS A 81 37.27 2.39 28.37
C CYS A 81 37.88 2.35 29.77
N ALA A 82 37.85 3.46 30.51
CA ALA A 82 38.25 3.46 31.93
C ALA A 82 37.26 2.69 32.82
N ASP A 83 36.02 2.48 32.35
CA ASP A 83 35.03 1.64 33.01
C ASP A 83 35.37 0.15 32.78
N GLN A 84 35.64 -0.58 33.87
CA GLN A 84 36.09 -1.98 33.82
C GLN A 84 35.03 -2.96 33.31
N ASP A 85 33.75 -2.60 33.34
CA ASP A 85 32.68 -3.46 32.80
C ASP A 85 32.48 -3.26 31.29
N VAL A 86 33.17 -2.28 30.69
CA VAL A 86 33.11 -2.02 29.25
C VAL A 86 34.30 -2.74 28.59
N PRO A 87 34.06 -3.66 27.64
CA PRO A 87 35.14 -4.40 26.99
C PRO A 87 36.05 -3.49 26.18
N ALA A 88 37.34 -3.85 26.13
CA ALA A 88 38.30 -3.23 25.22
C ALA A 88 38.12 -3.78 23.81
N PHE A 89 38.24 -2.92 22.81
CA PHE A 89 38.16 -3.29 21.40
C PHE A 89 39.52 -3.11 20.73
N ALA A 90 39.89 -4.05 19.87
CA ALA A 90 41.21 -4.10 19.23
C ALA A 90 41.10 -4.49 17.75
N THR A 91 42.01 -3.97 16.94
CA THR A 91 42.18 -4.39 15.55
C THR A 91 43.64 -4.23 15.13
N VAL A 92 44.07 -5.02 14.14
CA VAL A 92 45.41 -4.96 13.56
C VAL A 92 45.31 -4.50 12.10
N MET A 93 46.22 -3.64 11.67
CA MET A 93 46.21 -3.09 10.32
C MET A 93 47.61 -2.84 9.77
N ASP A 94 47.78 -3.04 8.47
CA ASP A 94 49.01 -2.68 7.74
C ASP A 94 48.91 -1.21 7.29
N PRO A 95 49.78 -0.31 7.77
CA PRO A 95 49.83 1.08 7.30
C PRO A 95 50.03 1.22 5.80
N HIS A 96 50.82 0.34 5.17
CA HIS A 96 51.18 0.43 3.76
C HIS A 96 49.99 0.16 2.84
N HIS A 97 48.99 -0.58 3.32
CA HIS A 97 47.72 -0.80 2.61
C HIS A 97 46.90 0.49 2.49
N TYR A 98 47.10 1.45 3.40
CA TYR A 98 46.30 2.68 3.45
C TYR A 98 47.09 3.94 3.12
N ILE A 99 48.41 3.94 3.31
CA ILE A 99 49.27 5.11 3.14
C ILE A 99 50.57 4.69 2.46
N THR A 100 50.92 5.36 1.36
CA THR A 100 52.21 5.22 0.69
C THR A 100 52.91 6.57 0.62
N GLU A 101 54.17 6.64 1.04
CA GLU A 101 55.00 7.85 0.97
C GLU A 101 55.41 8.14 -0.50
N ILE A 102 55.26 9.40 -0.93
CA ILE A 102 55.72 9.85 -2.24
C ILE A 102 57.14 10.40 -2.04
N LYS A 103 58.15 9.72 -2.61
CA LYS A 103 59.53 10.21 -2.60
C LYS A 103 59.71 11.26 -3.69
N ASP A 104 59.44 12.52 -3.39
CA ASP A 104 59.91 13.63 -4.22
C ASP A 104 61.12 14.29 -3.55
N VAL A 105 62.23 14.41 -4.29
CA VAL A 105 63.56 14.76 -3.74
C VAL A 105 63.75 16.28 -3.61
N SER A 106 62.71 17.09 -3.90
CA SER A 106 62.81 18.55 -3.92
C SER A 106 61.81 19.32 -3.04
N SER A 107 60.95 18.66 -2.25
CA SER A 107 60.02 19.35 -1.34
C SER A 107 60.39 19.14 0.14
N VAL A 108 60.36 20.22 0.91
CA VAL A 108 60.51 20.20 2.38
C VAL A 108 59.29 19.56 3.06
N ASP A 109 58.17 19.45 2.34
CA ASP A 109 56.95 18.77 2.77
C ASP A 109 56.91 17.32 2.25
N ARG A 110 56.65 16.39 3.18
CA ARG A 110 56.41 14.97 2.88
C ARG A 110 55.00 14.77 2.36
N ASP A 111 54.85 14.46 1.08
CA ASP A 111 53.56 14.12 0.50
C ASP A 111 53.24 12.61 0.67
N PHE A 112 52.00 12.34 1.11
CA PHE A 112 51.49 10.98 1.30
C PHE A 112 50.29 10.74 0.40
N LYS A 113 50.22 9.55 -0.22
CA LYS A 113 49.03 9.10 -0.94
C LYS A 113 48.22 8.13 -0.07
N CYS A 114 46.92 8.36 0.00
CA CYS A 114 46.00 7.52 0.76
C CYS A 114 45.22 6.56 -0.16
N TRP A 115 45.07 5.32 0.29
CA TRP A 115 44.37 4.24 -0.43
C TRP A 115 43.37 3.54 0.48
N HIS A 116 42.38 2.86 -0.11
CA HIS A 116 41.40 2.03 0.61
C HIS A 116 40.70 2.72 1.80
N LEU A 117 40.52 4.05 1.76
CA LEU A 117 40.00 4.83 2.89
C LEU A 117 38.59 4.43 3.34
N LYS A 118 37.74 3.96 2.40
CA LYS A 118 36.41 3.42 2.75
C LYS A 118 36.53 2.16 3.61
N GLU A 119 37.45 1.26 3.24
CA GLU A 119 37.73 0.04 4.00
C GLU A 119 38.32 0.37 5.37
N LEU A 120 39.27 1.33 5.44
CA LEU A 120 39.84 1.81 6.70
C LEU A 120 38.75 2.39 7.61
N SER A 121 37.87 3.23 7.06
CA SER A 121 36.77 3.86 7.80
C SER A 121 35.83 2.81 8.40
N LEU A 122 35.37 1.85 7.59
CA LEU A 122 34.51 0.75 8.05
C LEU A 122 35.23 -0.11 9.10
N ARG A 123 36.49 -0.50 8.86
CA ARG A 123 37.27 -1.32 9.80
C ARG A 123 37.42 -0.65 11.16
N VAL A 124 37.74 0.65 11.20
CA VAL A 124 37.92 1.39 12.46
C VAL A 124 36.58 1.62 13.16
N LYS A 125 35.54 2.02 12.43
CA LYS A 125 34.22 2.29 13.00
C LYS A 125 33.56 1.03 13.54
N ASP A 126 33.54 -0.04 12.74
CA ASP A 126 32.79 -1.26 13.04
C ASP A 126 33.50 -2.13 14.07
N ARG A 127 34.84 -2.10 14.14
CA ARG A 127 35.61 -2.91 15.10
C ARG A 127 35.90 -2.20 16.41
N LEU A 128 36.00 -0.87 16.41
CA LEU A 128 36.43 -0.10 17.59
C LEU A 128 35.35 0.87 18.07
N ALA A 129 35.02 1.87 17.25
CA ALA A 129 34.31 3.05 17.72
C ALA A 129 32.82 2.79 18.01
N VAL A 130 32.10 2.16 17.06
CA VAL A 130 30.66 1.89 17.17
C VAL A 130 30.37 0.86 18.28
N PRO A 131 31.08 -0.28 18.39
CA PRO A 131 30.87 -1.22 19.48
C PRO A 131 31.10 -0.60 20.86
N LEU A 132 32.18 0.18 21.03
CA LEU A 132 32.49 0.83 22.29
C LEU A 132 31.42 1.87 22.66
N ARG A 133 31.07 2.75 21.71
CA ARG A 133 30.02 3.76 21.89
C ARG A 133 28.70 3.11 22.29
N SER A 134 28.33 2.02 21.62
CA SER A 134 27.08 1.30 21.90
C SER A 134 27.08 0.69 23.31
N HIS A 135 28.20 0.11 23.76
CA HIS A 135 28.31 -0.42 25.13
C HIS A 135 28.19 0.69 26.19
N ILE A 136 28.87 1.83 26.00
CA ILE A 136 28.80 2.95 26.94
C ILE A 136 27.37 3.51 27.03
N LEU A 137 26.70 3.68 25.88
CA LEU A 137 25.33 4.20 25.82
C LEU A 137 24.32 3.22 26.42
N ASN A 138 24.42 1.92 26.07
CA ASN A 138 23.53 0.88 26.58
C ASN A 138 23.65 0.74 28.11
N LYS A 139 24.87 0.77 28.66
CA LYS A 139 25.09 0.70 30.12
C LYS A 139 24.40 1.85 30.86
N ARG A 140 24.19 2.99 30.20
CA ARG A 140 23.49 4.17 30.73
C ARG A 140 22.01 4.23 30.37
N GLY A 141 21.45 3.19 29.75
CA GLY A 141 20.06 3.17 29.30
C GLY A 141 19.77 4.16 28.17
N ILE A 142 20.79 4.64 27.45
CA ILE A 142 20.62 5.61 26.37
C ILE A 142 20.50 4.86 25.04
N LEU A 143 19.33 5.00 24.40
CA LEU A 143 19.06 4.45 23.07
C LEU A 143 20.04 5.01 22.04
N ASN A 144 20.48 4.16 21.11
CA ASN A 144 21.35 4.58 20.02
C ASN A 144 20.97 3.91 18.69
N ALA A 145 21.29 4.57 17.59
CA ALA A 145 20.92 4.18 16.23
C ALA A 145 21.70 2.95 15.68
N SER A 146 22.36 2.18 16.55
CA SER A 146 22.98 0.91 16.16
C SER A 146 22.01 -0.23 16.43
N LEU A 147 22.02 -1.26 15.57
CA LEU A 147 21.22 -2.46 15.78
C LEU A 147 21.63 -3.22 17.07
N LEU A 148 22.85 -3.00 17.56
CA LEU A 148 23.37 -3.51 18.83
C LEU A 148 22.86 -2.72 20.05
N GLY A 149 22.26 -1.55 19.84
CA GLY A 149 21.86 -0.62 20.89
C GLY A 149 20.37 -0.31 20.95
N VAL A 150 19.56 -1.04 20.19
CA VAL A 150 18.09 -1.02 20.31
C VAL A 150 17.61 -2.14 21.24
N PRO A 151 16.49 -1.96 21.97
CA PRO A 151 15.94 -2.98 22.85
C PRO A 151 15.63 -4.29 22.12
N CYS A 152 15.71 -5.42 22.82
CA CYS A 152 15.52 -6.75 22.22
C CYS A 152 14.14 -6.91 21.58
N GLU A 153 13.13 -6.24 22.10
CA GLU A 153 11.76 -6.19 21.58
C GLU A 153 11.71 -5.54 20.20
N VAL A 154 12.52 -4.50 19.98
CA VAL A 154 12.64 -3.82 18.68
C VAL A 154 13.40 -4.71 17.70
N VAL A 155 14.47 -5.37 18.15
CA VAL A 155 15.18 -6.38 17.33
C VAL A 155 14.23 -7.51 16.93
N TRP A 156 13.36 -7.96 17.83
CA TRP A 156 12.36 -8.99 17.55
C TRP A 156 11.29 -8.54 16.56
N LYS A 157 10.83 -7.29 16.62
CA LYS A 157 9.95 -6.72 15.60
C LYS A 157 10.65 -6.61 14.25
N ILE A 158 11.91 -6.17 14.22
CA ILE A 158 12.72 -6.14 12.98
C ILE A 158 12.83 -7.55 12.41
N LEU A 159 13.10 -8.55 13.25
CA LEU A 159 13.14 -9.96 12.84
C LEU A 159 11.82 -10.43 12.23
N GLU A 160 10.66 -10.00 12.73
CA GLU A 160 9.36 -10.38 12.16
C GLU A 160 9.19 -9.93 10.70
N TYR A 161 9.79 -8.80 10.31
CA TYR A 161 9.75 -8.29 8.93
C TYR A 161 10.71 -9.03 7.98
N LEU A 162 11.69 -9.75 8.52
CA LEU A 162 12.70 -10.43 7.72
C LEU A 162 12.19 -11.81 7.28
N ASN A 163 12.50 -12.19 6.04
CA ASN A 163 12.29 -13.57 5.60
C ASN A 163 13.29 -14.51 6.30
N THR A 164 13.07 -15.82 6.19
CA THR A 164 13.88 -16.84 6.86
C THR A 164 15.37 -16.76 6.51
N PHE A 165 15.71 -16.37 5.28
CA PHE A 165 17.09 -16.23 4.85
C PHE A 165 17.78 -15.02 5.49
N ASP A 166 17.08 -13.88 5.53
CA ASP A 166 17.59 -12.65 6.13
C ASP A 166 17.73 -12.79 7.65
N LYS A 167 16.82 -13.51 8.32
CA LYS A 167 16.95 -13.88 9.75
C LYS A 167 18.24 -14.67 10.02
N LEU A 168 18.53 -15.67 9.18
CA LEU A 168 19.73 -16.50 9.31
C LEU A 168 20.99 -15.67 9.06
N ARG A 169 21.05 -14.89 7.98
CA ARG A 169 22.19 -13.99 7.73
C ARG A 169 22.39 -12.99 8.86
N MET A 170 21.32 -12.43 9.40
CA MET A 170 21.43 -11.50 10.53
C MET A 170 22.01 -12.18 11.78
N SER A 171 21.65 -13.45 12.01
CA SER A 171 22.22 -14.26 13.09
C SER A 171 23.73 -14.53 12.93
N GLU A 172 24.26 -14.45 11.70
CA GLU A 172 25.68 -14.66 11.40
C GLU A 172 26.53 -13.38 11.63
N THR A 173 25.88 -12.22 11.78
CA THR A 173 26.60 -10.93 11.89
C THR A 173 27.25 -10.70 13.24
N CYS A 174 26.60 -11.08 14.34
CA CYS A 174 27.16 -10.95 15.68
C CYS A 174 26.46 -11.88 16.70
N ARG A 175 27.14 -12.13 17.83
CA ARG A 175 26.64 -13.02 18.88
C ARG A 175 25.34 -12.54 19.54
N SER A 176 25.13 -11.23 19.65
CA SER A 176 23.90 -10.67 20.24
C SER A 176 22.68 -10.97 19.35
N LEU A 177 22.81 -10.73 18.05
CA LEU A 177 21.74 -10.99 17.07
C LEU A 177 21.56 -12.49 16.82
N HIS A 178 22.63 -13.27 16.90
CA HIS A 178 22.55 -14.73 16.96
C HIS A 178 21.62 -15.16 18.09
N ASN A 179 21.90 -14.74 19.32
CA ASN A 179 21.08 -15.08 20.47
C ASN A 179 19.64 -14.60 20.33
N ALA A 180 19.40 -13.39 19.79
CA ALA A 180 18.06 -12.88 19.57
C ALA A 180 17.23 -13.72 18.59
N VAL A 181 17.85 -14.22 17.51
CA VAL A 181 17.21 -15.13 16.55
C VAL A 181 16.91 -16.47 17.19
N TRP A 182 17.90 -17.09 17.84
CA TRP A 182 17.78 -18.42 18.41
C TRP A 182 17.00 -18.48 19.74
N ALA A 183 16.78 -17.34 20.40
CA ALA A 183 15.87 -17.23 21.54
C ALA A 183 14.39 -17.19 21.13
N LYS A 184 14.09 -16.74 19.91
CA LYS A 184 12.72 -16.56 19.40
C LYS A 184 12.29 -17.66 18.41
N TYR A 185 13.24 -18.27 17.70
CA TYR A 185 12.96 -19.26 16.67
C TYR A 185 13.84 -20.50 16.85
N THR A 186 13.21 -21.67 16.83
CA THR A 186 13.91 -22.96 16.82
C THR A 186 14.45 -23.31 15.43
N LEU A 187 15.39 -24.25 15.41
CA LEU A 187 15.99 -24.74 14.17
C LEU A 187 14.95 -25.50 13.33
N GLU A 188 13.99 -26.18 13.96
CA GLU A 188 12.84 -26.78 13.31
C GLU A 188 11.88 -25.74 12.72
N GLU A 189 11.52 -24.67 13.44
CA GLU A 189 10.62 -23.62 12.93
C GLU A 189 11.21 -22.86 11.75
N LEU A 190 12.52 -22.55 11.79
CA LEU A 190 13.22 -21.95 10.66
C LEU A 190 13.31 -22.93 9.48
N LYS A 191 13.51 -24.23 9.74
CA LYS A 191 13.46 -25.27 8.71
C LYS A 191 12.06 -25.48 8.14
N GLU A 192 11.01 -25.38 8.94
CA GLU A 192 9.61 -25.55 8.51
C GLU A 192 9.11 -24.33 7.75
N ALA A 193 9.43 -23.10 8.20
CA ALA A 193 9.17 -21.87 7.47
C ALA A 193 9.93 -21.87 6.13
N LYS A 194 11.20 -22.32 6.13
CA LYS A 194 11.98 -22.57 4.91
C LYS A 194 11.31 -23.66 4.06
N ASN A 195 10.85 -24.77 4.62
CA ASN A 195 10.22 -25.86 3.88
C ASN A 195 8.84 -25.48 3.31
N LYS A 196 8.05 -24.65 4.00
CA LYS A 196 6.81 -24.04 3.47
C LYS A 196 7.11 -23.12 2.30
N GLN A 197 8.19 -22.33 2.39
CA GLN A 197 8.65 -21.43 1.32
C GLN A 197 9.30 -22.19 0.14
N VAL A 198 9.98 -23.31 0.42
CA VAL A 198 10.61 -24.22 -0.57
C VAL A 198 9.57 -25.13 -1.25
N LYS A 199 8.44 -25.46 -0.59
CA LYS A 199 7.38 -26.31 -1.16
C LYS A 199 6.66 -25.69 -2.36
N THR A 200 6.80 -24.38 -2.60
CA THR A 200 6.37 -23.73 -3.84
C THR A 200 7.60 -23.25 -4.61
N SER A 201 8.20 -24.10 -5.45
CA SER A 201 9.20 -23.60 -6.39
C SER A 201 8.52 -22.62 -7.35
N GLU A 202 8.80 -21.33 -7.17
CA GLU A 202 8.27 -20.29 -8.05
C GLU A 202 8.81 -20.51 -9.46
N ARG A 203 7.90 -20.59 -10.44
CA ARG A 203 8.27 -20.67 -11.87
C ARG A 203 8.37 -19.26 -12.42
N VAL A 204 9.56 -18.91 -12.86
CA VAL A 204 9.90 -17.56 -13.30
C VAL A 204 10.24 -17.56 -14.79
N LEU A 205 9.55 -16.73 -15.57
CA LEU A 205 9.87 -16.48 -16.97
C LEU A 205 10.52 -15.10 -17.11
N LEU A 206 11.73 -15.04 -17.65
CA LEU A 206 12.42 -13.80 -18.02
C LEU A 206 12.27 -13.60 -19.53
N VAL A 207 11.66 -12.48 -19.92
CA VAL A 207 11.33 -12.16 -21.31
C VAL A 207 12.25 -11.06 -21.84
N GLY A 208 12.83 -11.30 -23.01
CA GLY A 208 13.65 -10.30 -23.71
C GLY A 208 15.00 -10.04 -23.02
N GLU A 209 15.61 -11.06 -22.43
CA GLU A 209 17.00 -10.99 -21.98
C GLU A 209 17.90 -10.63 -23.17
N GLY A 210 18.80 -9.66 -22.98
CA GLY A 210 19.74 -9.26 -24.03
C GLY A 210 21.03 -10.08 -23.98
N ASN A 211 21.73 -10.04 -22.85
CA ASN A 211 22.97 -10.78 -22.63
C ASN A 211 22.89 -11.77 -21.44
N PHE A 212 21.68 -12.07 -20.97
CA PHE A 212 21.41 -12.99 -19.85
C PHE A 212 22.05 -12.65 -18.48
N SER A 213 22.70 -11.49 -18.35
CA SER A 213 23.38 -11.12 -17.10
C SER A 213 22.43 -10.95 -15.90
N PHE A 214 21.17 -10.56 -16.14
CA PHE A 214 20.16 -10.48 -15.08
C PHE A 214 19.79 -11.87 -14.57
N ALA A 215 19.58 -12.83 -15.48
CA ALA A 215 19.29 -14.21 -15.13
C ALA A 215 20.42 -14.84 -14.29
N VAL A 216 21.69 -14.59 -14.63
CA VAL A 216 22.85 -15.07 -13.86
C VAL A 216 22.80 -14.56 -12.41
N ASP A 217 22.65 -13.25 -12.21
CA ASP A 217 22.55 -12.68 -10.86
C ASP A 217 21.31 -13.19 -10.11
N LEU A 218 20.19 -13.40 -10.80
CA LEU A 218 18.96 -13.90 -10.18
C LEU A 218 19.12 -15.33 -9.67
N VAL A 219 19.83 -16.19 -10.40
CA VAL A 219 20.15 -17.57 -9.96
C VAL A 219 20.99 -17.56 -8.69
N GLU A 220 22.01 -16.69 -8.62
CA GLU A 220 22.88 -16.55 -7.44
C GLU A 220 22.11 -16.10 -6.19
N LEU A 221 21.13 -15.23 -6.37
CA LEU A 221 20.28 -14.74 -5.27
C LEU A 221 19.19 -15.75 -4.86
N GLY A 222 18.73 -16.61 -5.77
CA GLY A 222 17.48 -17.36 -5.64
C GLY A 222 17.62 -18.88 -5.72
N LYS A 223 18.03 -19.54 -4.63
CA LYS A 223 18.24 -21.01 -4.55
C LYS A 223 16.99 -21.89 -4.72
N CYS A 224 15.81 -21.33 -5.00
CA CYS A 224 14.52 -22.07 -5.09
C CYS A 224 13.64 -21.66 -6.29
N LEU A 225 14.19 -20.94 -7.27
CA LEU A 225 13.45 -20.49 -8.46
C LEU A 225 13.63 -21.46 -9.62
N LYS A 226 12.54 -21.86 -10.28
CA LYS A 226 12.61 -22.55 -11.58
C LYS A 226 12.57 -21.50 -12.68
N ILE A 227 13.75 -21.09 -13.15
CA ILE A 227 13.89 -19.99 -14.11
C ILE A 227 13.86 -20.52 -15.55
N THR A 228 13.16 -19.81 -16.41
CA THR A 228 13.29 -19.90 -17.87
C THR A 228 13.68 -18.52 -18.38
N ALA A 229 14.85 -18.40 -19.00
CA ALA A 229 15.36 -17.16 -19.55
C ALA A 229 15.21 -17.17 -21.07
N THR A 230 14.69 -16.08 -21.63
CA THR A 230 14.37 -16.02 -23.06
C THR A 230 14.89 -14.76 -23.71
N CYS A 231 15.38 -14.85 -24.94
CA CYS A 231 15.79 -13.71 -25.76
C CYS A 231 15.09 -13.72 -27.12
N LEU A 232 15.00 -12.55 -27.77
CA LEU A 232 14.33 -12.40 -29.05
C LEU A 232 15.22 -12.88 -30.21
N GLU A 233 16.52 -12.68 -30.08
CA GLU A 233 17.53 -13.07 -31.06
C GLU A 233 17.56 -14.60 -31.21
N ALA A 234 17.76 -15.07 -32.45
CA ALA A 234 17.85 -16.51 -32.73
C ALA A 234 19.14 -17.12 -32.16
N GLU A 235 20.20 -16.32 -32.05
CA GLU A 235 21.50 -16.69 -31.47
C GLU A 235 22.15 -15.45 -30.83
N ILE A 236 22.94 -15.64 -29.77
CA ILE A 236 23.78 -14.57 -29.19
C ILE A 236 25.24 -14.85 -29.54
N GLY A 237 25.76 -14.12 -30.53
CA GLY A 237 27.13 -14.26 -31.01
C GLY A 237 28.18 -13.40 -30.29
N VAL A 238 27.79 -12.59 -29.30
CA VAL A 238 28.65 -11.57 -28.66
C VAL A 238 28.80 -11.82 -27.16
N GLU A 239 30.04 -11.82 -26.67
CA GLU A 239 30.34 -11.90 -25.22
C GLU A 239 29.89 -10.62 -24.47
N PRO A 240 29.46 -10.72 -23.20
CA PRO A 240 29.42 -11.93 -22.37
C PRO A 240 28.14 -12.78 -22.54
N GLY A 241 27.27 -12.46 -23.52
CA GLY A 241 25.95 -13.09 -23.59
C GLY A 241 25.99 -14.59 -23.89
N ARG A 242 26.97 -15.05 -24.67
CA ARG A 242 27.17 -16.47 -24.97
C ARG A 242 27.64 -17.25 -23.74
N SER A 243 28.66 -16.76 -23.04
CA SER A 243 29.13 -17.38 -21.79
C SER A 243 28.03 -17.39 -20.72
N ASN A 244 27.31 -16.29 -20.53
CA ASN A 244 26.18 -16.25 -19.59
C ASN A 244 25.09 -17.27 -19.91
N ALA A 245 24.71 -17.43 -21.19
CA ALA A 245 23.71 -18.42 -21.60
C ALA A 245 24.18 -19.86 -21.32
N HIS A 246 25.44 -20.15 -21.60
CA HIS A 246 26.05 -21.45 -21.32
C HIS A 246 26.08 -21.75 -19.81
N ASP A 247 26.57 -20.80 -19.01
CA ASP A 247 26.65 -20.92 -17.55
C ASP A 247 25.27 -21.14 -16.92
N LEU A 248 24.22 -20.51 -17.48
CA LEU A 248 22.84 -20.71 -17.04
C LEU A 248 22.33 -22.12 -17.33
N ASP A 249 22.60 -22.64 -18.53
CA ASP A 249 22.19 -23.99 -18.92
C ASP A 249 22.90 -25.05 -18.07
N GLU A 250 24.21 -24.89 -17.80
CA GLU A 250 24.97 -25.74 -16.88
C GLU A 250 24.41 -25.72 -15.45
N ARG A 251 23.83 -24.59 -15.03
CA ARG A 251 23.16 -24.44 -13.72
C ARG A 251 21.70 -24.89 -13.74
N GLY A 252 21.24 -25.51 -14.83
CA GLY A 252 19.89 -26.06 -14.99
C GLY A 252 18.80 -25.03 -15.25
N VAL A 253 19.16 -23.80 -15.64
CA VAL A 253 18.20 -22.81 -16.13
C VAL A 253 17.88 -23.07 -17.59
N ARG A 254 16.59 -23.12 -17.93
CA ARG A 254 16.19 -23.29 -19.33
C ARG A 254 16.38 -21.98 -20.10
N VAL A 255 17.31 -21.96 -21.05
CA VAL A 255 17.56 -20.82 -21.94
C VAL A 255 16.88 -21.04 -23.30
N LEU A 256 16.09 -20.08 -23.77
CA LEU A 256 15.39 -20.14 -25.07
C LEU A 256 15.72 -18.92 -25.94
N PHE A 257 15.88 -19.15 -27.24
CA PHE A 257 16.17 -18.14 -28.25
C PHE A 257 14.98 -17.96 -29.20
N GLY A 258 14.92 -16.84 -29.93
CA GLY A 258 13.85 -16.58 -30.90
C GLY A 258 12.47 -16.36 -30.28
N VAL A 259 12.40 -15.97 -29.00
CA VAL A 259 11.13 -15.82 -28.27
C VAL A 259 10.61 -14.39 -28.41
N ASP A 260 9.54 -14.22 -29.19
CA ASP A 260 8.80 -12.97 -29.27
C ASP A 260 7.91 -12.80 -28.03
N GLY A 261 8.23 -11.80 -27.20
CA GLY A 261 7.47 -11.48 -25.99
C GLY A 261 6.00 -11.12 -26.22
N THR A 262 5.63 -10.71 -27.45
CA THR A 262 4.24 -10.44 -27.83
C THR A 262 3.47 -11.70 -28.27
N LYS A 263 4.17 -12.83 -28.38
CA LYS A 263 3.68 -14.12 -28.89
C LYS A 263 4.23 -15.31 -28.10
N LEU A 264 4.36 -15.16 -26.78
CA LEU A 264 4.85 -16.21 -25.88
C LEU A 264 4.07 -17.54 -26.04
N THR A 265 2.76 -17.45 -26.35
CA THR A 265 1.91 -18.63 -26.56
C THR A 265 2.14 -19.35 -27.89
N ASP A 266 2.88 -18.75 -28.82
CA ASP A 266 3.19 -19.37 -30.11
C ASP A 266 4.44 -20.26 -29.98
N HIS A 267 5.28 -20.02 -28.95
CA HIS A 267 6.50 -20.76 -28.74
C HIS A 267 6.22 -22.20 -28.23
N PRO A 268 6.69 -23.26 -28.92
CA PRO A 268 6.33 -24.64 -28.62
C PRO A 268 6.62 -25.09 -27.18
N GLN A 269 7.69 -24.54 -26.58
CA GLN A 269 8.11 -24.90 -25.22
C GLN A 269 7.45 -24.04 -24.12
N LEU A 270 6.74 -22.96 -24.48
CA LEU A 270 6.09 -22.08 -23.50
C LEU A 270 4.57 -22.22 -23.49
N LYS A 271 3.96 -22.52 -24.66
CA LYS A 271 2.50 -22.50 -24.87
C LYS A 271 1.64 -23.29 -23.88
N ASN A 272 2.20 -24.34 -23.28
CA ASN A 272 1.51 -25.23 -22.33
C ASN A 272 2.01 -25.06 -20.89
N GLU A 273 2.75 -24.00 -20.61
CA GLU A 273 3.30 -23.74 -19.29
C GLU A 273 2.61 -22.59 -18.56
N THR A 274 2.74 -22.60 -17.24
CA THR A 274 2.30 -21.51 -16.38
C THR A 274 3.44 -21.05 -15.49
N PHE A 275 3.52 -19.74 -15.26
CA PHE A 275 4.54 -19.09 -14.46
C PHE A 275 3.90 -18.28 -13.34
N SER A 276 4.49 -18.33 -12.14
CA SER A 276 4.05 -17.48 -11.03
C SER A 276 4.60 -16.06 -11.16
N LYS A 277 5.70 -15.88 -11.89
CA LYS A 277 6.28 -14.56 -12.21
C LYS A 277 6.70 -14.51 -13.68
N ILE A 278 6.29 -13.47 -14.38
CA ILE A 278 6.75 -13.16 -15.75
C ILE A 278 7.38 -11.77 -15.72
N LEU A 279 8.66 -11.66 -16.04
CA LEU A 279 9.43 -10.42 -15.96
C LEU A 279 9.81 -9.94 -17.35
N PHE A 280 9.66 -8.64 -17.61
CA PHE A 280 10.18 -7.98 -18.81
C PHE A 280 10.93 -6.71 -18.41
N ASN A 281 12.26 -6.79 -18.41
CA ASN A 281 13.11 -5.69 -17.98
C ASN A 281 13.44 -4.77 -19.17
N PHE A 282 13.11 -3.49 -19.05
CA PHE A 282 13.42 -2.43 -20.03
C PHE A 282 13.01 -2.78 -21.48
N PRO A 283 11.76 -3.25 -21.70
CA PRO A 283 11.27 -3.60 -23.02
C PRO A 283 11.36 -2.40 -23.96
N HIS A 284 11.75 -2.59 -25.21
CA HIS A 284 11.76 -1.51 -26.19
C HIS A 284 11.75 -2.06 -27.61
N VAL A 285 11.18 -1.28 -28.53
CA VAL A 285 11.40 -1.52 -29.95
C VAL A 285 12.75 -0.94 -30.35
N GLY A 286 13.52 -1.68 -31.14
CA GLY A 286 14.82 -1.25 -31.65
C GLY A 286 14.77 0.07 -32.43
N GLY A 287 15.92 0.73 -32.57
CA GLY A 287 16.05 1.98 -33.33
C GLY A 287 15.65 3.26 -32.60
N LYS A 288 15.14 4.28 -33.32
CA LYS A 288 14.70 5.54 -32.73
C LYS A 288 13.43 5.32 -31.90
N MET A 289 13.39 5.91 -30.71
CA MET A 289 12.25 5.79 -29.79
C MET A 289 10.95 6.26 -30.46
N LYS A 290 10.05 5.32 -30.72
CA LYS A 290 8.69 5.55 -31.24
C LYS A 290 7.69 5.09 -30.18
N ILE A 291 7.12 6.05 -29.45
CA ILE A 291 6.25 5.80 -28.29
C ILE A 291 5.09 4.85 -28.63
N HIS A 292 4.43 5.04 -29.77
CA HIS A 292 3.32 4.18 -30.20
C HIS A 292 3.74 2.72 -30.42
N LEU A 293 4.98 2.46 -30.87
CA LEU A 293 5.50 1.10 -31.04
C LEU A 293 5.85 0.45 -29.69
N ASN A 294 6.41 1.21 -28.74
CA ASN A 294 6.65 0.70 -27.38
C ASN A 294 5.33 0.39 -26.66
N ARG A 295 4.30 1.20 -26.88
CA ARG A 295 2.93 0.90 -26.42
C ARG A 295 2.40 -0.39 -27.03
N ALA A 296 2.54 -0.57 -28.34
CA ALA A 296 2.14 -1.79 -29.02
C ALA A 296 2.89 -3.03 -28.50
N LEU A 297 4.20 -2.91 -28.24
CA LEU A 297 5.03 -3.96 -27.62
C LEU A 297 4.49 -4.35 -26.25
N LEU A 298 4.27 -3.39 -25.35
CA LEU A 298 3.71 -3.65 -24.02
C LEU A 298 2.32 -4.28 -24.10
N CYS A 299 1.43 -3.73 -24.94
CA CYS A 299 0.08 -4.25 -25.13
C CYS A 299 0.10 -5.71 -25.61
N GLY A 300 0.92 -6.03 -26.62
CA GLY A 300 1.09 -7.40 -27.12
C GLY A 300 1.67 -8.33 -26.04
N PHE A 301 2.67 -7.86 -25.30
CA PHE A 301 3.27 -8.60 -24.20
C PHE A 301 2.26 -8.95 -23.11
N PHE A 302 1.52 -7.98 -22.58
CA PHE A 302 0.55 -8.25 -21.51
C PHE A 302 -0.55 -9.21 -21.97
N LYS A 303 -1.07 -9.06 -23.19
CA LYS A 303 -2.03 -10.02 -23.77
C LYS A 303 -1.46 -11.44 -23.85
N SER A 304 -0.20 -11.57 -24.25
CA SER A 304 0.44 -12.88 -24.34
C SER A 304 0.79 -13.47 -22.98
N ALA A 305 1.22 -12.65 -22.03
CA ALA A 305 1.60 -13.05 -20.68
C ALA A 305 0.40 -13.52 -19.85
N ALA A 306 -0.79 -12.91 -20.04
CA ALA A 306 -2.03 -13.31 -19.38
C ALA A 306 -2.32 -14.81 -19.48
N ARG A 307 -2.04 -15.40 -20.66
CA ARG A 307 -2.30 -16.83 -20.94
C ARG A 307 -1.30 -17.80 -20.30
N LEU A 308 -0.14 -17.31 -19.88
CA LEU A 308 0.91 -18.12 -19.27
C LEU A 308 1.07 -17.83 -17.76
N LEU A 309 0.23 -16.97 -17.18
CA LEU A 309 0.32 -16.63 -15.77
C LEU A 309 -0.48 -17.63 -14.93
N SER A 310 0.11 -18.17 -13.87
CA SER A 310 -0.61 -19.00 -12.92
C SER A 310 -1.61 -18.17 -12.10
N PRO A 311 -2.68 -18.78 -11.54
CA PRO A 311 -3.55 -18.11 -10.58
C PRO A 311 -2.73 -17.45 -9.46
N GLY A 312 -3.05 -16.19 -9.16
CA GLY A 312 -2.32 -15.40 -8.16
C GLY A 312 -0.90 -14.98 -8.58
N GLY A 313 -0.46 -15.24 -9.81
CA GLY A 313 0.85 -14.84 -10.33
C GLY A 313 1.01 -13.32 -10.50
N ARG A 314 2.21 -12.89 -10.88
CA ARG A 314 2.58 -11.48 -11.11
C ARG A 314 3.29 -11.29 -12.44
N VAL A 315 2.93 -10.23 -13.16
CA VAL A 315 3.73 -9.73 -14.29
C VAL A 315 4.52 -8.51 -13.80
N ILE A 316 5.81 -8.47 -14.08
CA ILE A 316 6.71 -7.45 -13.55
C ILE A 316 7.40 -6.77 -14.73
N VAL A 317 7.26 -5.45 -14.85
CA VAL A 317 7.86 -4.67 -15.93
C VAL A 317 8.72 -3.56 -15.35
N SER A 318 10.00 -3.54 -15.72
CA SER A 318 10.94 -2.49 -15.30
C SER A 318 11.07 -1.46 -16.41
N LEU A 319 10.89 -0.17 -16.11
CA LEU A 319 10.97 0.93 -17.07
C LEU A 319 11.95 2.01 -16.61
N CYS A 320 12.58 2.71 -17.54
CA CYS A 320 13.42 3.87 -17.21
C CYS A 320 12.57 5.04 -16.69
N ARG A 321 13.22 5.96 -15.97
CA ARG A 321 12.57 7.13 -15.37
C ARG A 321 11.68 7.90 -16.37
N GLY A 322 10.44 8.17 -15.98
CA GLY A 322 9.50 8.97 -16.77
C GLY A 322 8.83 8.22 -17.93
N GLN A 323 9.08 6.92 -18.11
CA GLN A 323 8.45 6.13 -19.18
C GLN A 323 7.09 5.59 -18.79
N GLY A 324 6.83 5.27 -17.52
CA GLY A 324 5.63 4.53 -17.11
C GLY A 324 4.31 5.27 -17.39
N GLY A 325 4.32 6.59 -17.20
CA GLY A 325 3.11 7.42 -17.28
C GLY A 325 2.25 7.37 -16.01
N THR A 326 2.88 7.00 -14.88
CA THR A 326 2.25 6.93 -13.56
C THR A 326 2.67 8.12 -12.70
N PRO A 327 1.91 8.47 -11.65
CA PRO A 327 2.35 9.46 -10.66
C PRO A 327 3.64 9.10 -9.91
N ALA A 328 4.10 7.84 -9.97
CA ALA A 328 5.37 7.43 -9.36
C ALA A 328 6.60 7.85 -10.19
N ASP A 329 6.41 8.21 -11.47
CA ASP A 329 7.50 8.64 -12.35
C ASP A 329 8.08 10.00 -11.95
N VAL A 330 9.41 10.10 -11.88
CA VAL A 330 10.12 11.37 -11.64
C VAL A 330 11.19 11.59 -12.73
N PRO A 331 11.08 12.64 -13.57
CA PRO A 331 9.95 13.56 -13.69
C PRO A 331 8.71 12.88 -14.29
N GLN A 332 7.53 13.31 -13.86
CA GLN A 332 6.27 12.89 -14.46
C GLN A 332 6.10 13.57 -15.83
N ARG A 333 6.13 12.78 -16.91
CA ARG A 333 5.91 13.29 -18.28
C ARG A 333 4.43 13.50 -18.57
N ALA A 334 4.14 14.30 -19.61
CA ALA A 334 2.81 14.36 -20.18
C ALA A 334 2.35 12.95 -20.56
N TRP A 335 1.09 12.62 -20.25
CA TRP A 335 0.59 11.26 -20.43
C TRP A 335 0.69 10.76 -21.88
N SER A 336 0.44 11.64 -22.85
CA SER A 336 0.58 11.36 -24.28
C SER A 336 2.02 11.11 -24.72
N ASP A 337 3.01 11.56 -23.94
CA ASP A 337 4.45 11.35 -24.15
C ASP A 337 5.05 10.23 -23.27
N SER A 338 4.20 9.44 -22.62
CA SER A 338 4.58 8.28 -21.82
C SER A 338 4.29 6.96 -22.52
N TRP A 339 4.71 5.84 -21.95
CA TRP A 339 4.39 4.51 -22.47
C TRP A 339 3.08 3.96 -21.93
N GLN A 340 2.39 4.70 -21.04
CA GLN A 340 1.05 4.39 -20.56
C GLN A 340 0.95 2.94 -20.04
N VAL A 341 1.91 2.52 -19.23
CA VAL A 341 2.10 1.09 -18.88
C VAL A 341 0.85 0.47 -18.26
N VAL A 342 0.11 1.23 -17.45
CA VAL A 342 -1.16 0.78 -16.85
C VAL A 342 -2.24 0.54 -17.90
N GLU A 343 -2.35 1.40 -18.91
CA GLU A 343 -3.34 1.22 -20.00
C GLU A 343 -2.95 0.05 -20.90
N MET A 344 -1.66 -0.11 -21.19
CA MET A 344 -1.17 -1.24 -21.99
C MET A 344 -1.34 -2.57 -21.26
N ALA A 345 -1.17 -2.59 -19.93
CA ALA A 345 -1.42 -3.75 -19.09
C ALA A 345 -2.90 -4.14 -19.04
N ALA A 346 -3.80 -3.15 -18.98
CA ALA A 346 -5.23 -3.39 -18.91
C ALA A 346 -5.79 -4.12 -20.14
N HIS A 347 -5.12 -4.07 -21.30
CA HIS A 347 -5.46 -4.87 -22.48
C HIS A 347 -5.28 -6.39 -22.30
N GLY A 348 -4.50 -6.82 -21.30
CA GLY A 348 -4.34 -8.22 -20.87
C GLY A 348 -4.99 -8.49 -19.51
N ASP A 349 -5.95 -7.66 -19.10
CA ASP A 349 -6.68 -7.78 -17.83
C ASP A 349 -5.84 -7.60 -16.57
N PHE A 350 -4.79 -6.78 -16.67
CA PHE A 350 -3.90 -6.48 -15.56
C PHE A 350 -4.20 -5.13 -14.91
N VAL A 351 -4.18 -5.10 -13.57
CA VAL A 351 -4.10 -3.87 -12.77
C VAL A 351 -2.71 -3.72 -12.15
N LEU A 352 -2.29 -2.48 -11.95
CA LEU A 352 -1.02 -2.18 -11.31
C LEU A 352 -1.17 -2.31 -9.79
N ALA A 353 -0.54 -3.28 -9.16
CA ALA A 353 -0.65 -3.50 -7.72
C ALA A 353 0.46 -2.82 -6.91
N GLN A 354 1.65 -2.66 -7.49
CA GLN A 354 2.80 -2.08 -6.80
C GLN A 354 3.75 -1.39 -7.77
N VAL A 355 4.38 -0.31 -7.29
CA VAL A 355 5.51 0.35 -7.96
C VAL A 355 6.64 0.51 -6.95
N GLN A 356 7.86 0.20 -7.36
CA GLN A 356 9.05 0.35 -6.52
C GLN A 356 10.29 0.75 -7.34
N PRO A 357 11.31 1.36 -6.72
CA PRO A 357 12.57 1.64 -7.42
C PRO A 357 13.25 0.37 -7.94
N PHE A 358 13.91 0.47 -9.10
CA PHE A 358 14.78 -0.59 -9.59
C PHE A 358 16.13 -0.54 -8.87
N HIS A 359 16.38 -1.48 -7.97
CA HIS A 359 17.60 -1.54 -7.18
C HIS A 359 18.74 -2.27 -7.91
N LYS A 360 19.39 -1.58 -8.85
CA LYS A 360 20.52 -2.16 -9.63
C LYS A 360 21.59 -2.81 -8.75
N HIS A 361 21.91 -2.24 -7.60
CA HIS A 361 22.98 -2.72 -6.72
C HIS A 361 22.73 -4.12 -6.13
N VAL A 362 21.48 -4.61 -6.15
CA VAL A 362 21.13 -5.98 -5.78
C VAL A 362 21.64 -6.98 -6.83
N PHE A 363 21.82 -6.52 -8.07
CA PHE A 363 22.28 -7.30 -9.21
C PHE A 363 23.64 -6.73 -9.70
N PRO A 364 24.76 -7.07 -9.02
CA PRO A 364 26.07 -6.49 -9.32
C PRO A 364 26.64 -6.90 -10.68
N GLY A 365 26.30 -8.09 -11.19
CA GLY A 365 26.68 -8.58 -12.52
C GLY A 365 25.75 -8.10 -13.64
N TYR A 366 24.57 -7.59 -13.31
CA TYR A 366 23.58 -7.15 -14.29
C TYR A 366 24.07 -5.96 -15.12
N THR A 367 24.18 -6.20 -16.42
CA THR A 367 24.48 -5.22 -17.45
C THR A 367 23.32 -5.13 -18.42
N CYS A 368 22.55 -4.06 -18.29
CA CYS A 368 21.47 -3.77 -19.23
C CYS A 368 22.06 -3.46 -20.61
N VAL A 369 21.53 -4.09 -21.66
CA VAL A 369 21.98 -3.94 -23.06
C VAL A 369 20.78 -3.79 -23.99
N GLY A 370 21.03 -3.42 -25.24
CA GLY A 370 20.01 -3.36 -26.29
C GLY A 370 19.60 -1.95 -26.71
N TYR A 371 20.10 -0.88 -26.09
CA TYR A 371 19.70 0.49 -26.45
C TYR A 371 19.92 0.77 -27.95
N ARG A 372 18.82 1.05 -28.66
CA ARG A 372 18.78 1.22 -30.14
C ARG A 372 19.29 0.00 -30.91
N SER A 373 19.07 -1.21 -30.40
CA SER A 373 19.59 -2.46 -30.95
C SER A 373 21.12 -2.49 -31.01
N ARG A 374 21.77 -1.88 -30.01
CA ARG A 374 23.24 -1.87 -29.85
C ARG A 374 23.60 -2.47 -28.49
N ASN A 375 24.85 -2.87 -28.33
CA ASN A 375 25.40 -3.31 -27.04
C ASN A 375 25.70 -2.11 -26.11
N ILE A 376 24.71 -1.25 -25.92
CA ILE A 376 24.74 -0.04 -25.08
C ILE A 376 23.61 -0.18 -24.05
N GLY A 377 23.91 0.18 -22.80
CA GLY A 377 22.94 0.10 -21.72
C GLY A 377 22.02 1.32 -21.59
N PHE A 378 20.91 1.11 -20.90
CA PHE A 378 19.97 2.17 -20.52
C PHE A 378 20.47 2.91 -19.27
N HIS A 379 20.03 4.16 -19.10
CA HIS A 379 20.19 4.88 -17.85
C HIS A 379 19.19 4.32 -16.82
N LEU A 380 19.71 3.58 -15.83
CA LEU A 380 18.91 2.89 -14.81
C LEU A 380 18.62 3.74 -13.57
N GLU A 381 19.26 4.91 -13.44
CA GLU A 381 19.00 5.82 -12.33
C GLU A 381 17.55 6.34 -12.38
N GLY A 382 16.82 6.18 -11.28
CA GLY A 382 15.41 6.52 -11.19
C GLY A 382 14.46 5.59 -11.96
N ALA A 383 14.95 4.43 -12.42
CA ALA A 383 14.09 3.40 -13.02
C ALA A 383 13.12 2.80 -11.99
N LEU A 384 11.96 2.35 -12.48
CA LEU A 384 10.87 1.83 -11.68
C LEU A 384 10.48 0.41 -12.12
N VAL A 385 10.20 -0.43 -11.14
CA VAL A 385 9.61 -1.76 -11.29
C VAL A 385 8.11 -1.64 -11.04
N HIS A 386 7.31 -2.08 -12.01
CA HIS A 386 5.85 -2.09 -11.96
C HIS A 386 5.38 -3.54 -11.83
N VAL A 387 4.61 -3.84 -10.80
CA VAL A 387 4.09 -5.18 -10.53
C VAL A 387 2.60 -5.21 -10.79
N PHE A 388 2.19 -6.11 -11.68
CA PHE A 388 0.82 -6.25 -12.15
C PHE A 388 0.21 -7.58 -11.69
N LYS A 389 -1.10 -7.54 -11.46
CA LYS A 389 -1.93 -8.70 -11.14
C LYS A 389 -3.04 -8.85 -12.17
N SER A 390 -3.35 -10.09 -12.52
CA SER A 390 -4.50 -10.39 -13.37
C SER A 390 -5.79 -10.19 -12.58
N THR A 391 -6.81 -9.66 -13.26
CA THR A 391 -8.15 -9.38 -12.76
C THR A 391 -9.18 -9.94 -13.73
N ASN A 392 -10.43 -10.05 -13.30
CA ASN A 392 -11.51 -10.43 -14.20
C ASN A 392 -11.95 -9.24 -15.07
N ASP A 393 -12.56 -9.52 -16.22
CA ASP A 393 -13.18 -8.47 -17.02
C ASP A 393 -14.27 -7.74 -16.20
N PRO A 394 -14.23 -6.39 -16.10
CA PRO A 394 -15.27 -5.65 -15.39
C PRO A 394 -16.66 -5.74 -16.04
N CYS A 395 -16.74 -6.00 -17.34
CA CYS A 395 -17.97 -6.10 -18.09
C CYS A 395 -17.79 -7.15 -19.21
N PRO A 396 -17.88 -8.45 -18.89
CA PRO A 396 -17.64 -9.51 -19.86
C PRO A 396 -18.63 -9.41 -21.03
N ALA A 397 -18.16 -9.76 -22.23
CA ALA A 397 -18.98 -9.74 -23.43
C ALA A 397 -20.18 -10.69 -23.25
N ALA A 398 -21.38 -10.12 -23.30
CA ALA A 398 -22.64 -10.84 -23.13
C ALA A 398 -23.70 -10.31 -24.11
N PRO A 399 -24.67 -11.15 -24.54
CA PRO A 399 -25.78 -10.71 -25.37
C PRO A 399 -26.59 -9.59 -24.71
N VAL A 400 -27.21 -8.73 -25.51
CA VAL A 400 -28.01 -7.59 -24.99
C VAL A 400 -29.16 -8.06 -24.11
N GLU A 401 -29.70 -9.25 -24.36
CA GLU A 401 -30.76 -9.90 -23.60
C GLU A 401 -30.35 -10.16 -22.14
N GLU A 402 -29.09 -10.53 -21.91
CA GLU A 402 -28.55 -10.76 -20.57
C GLU A 402 -28.48 -9.43 -19.80
N TRP A 403 -28.03 -8.37 -20.46
CA TRP A 403 -28.02 -7.03 -19.90
C TRP A 403 -29.43 -6.48 -19.65
N LEU A 404 -30.38 -6.75 -20.55
CA LEU A 404 -31.78 -6.39 -20.38
C LEU A 404 -32.39 -7.10 -19.16
N ASN A 405 -32.05 -8.36 -18.93
CA ASN A 405 -32.47 -9.10 -17.74
C ASN A 405 -31.96 -8.45 -16.45
N ARG A 406 -30.72 -7.94 -16.42
CA ARG A 406 -30.19 -7.20 -15.25
C ARG A 406 -31.04 -5.98 -14.89
N THR A 407 -31.74 -5.39 -15.85
CA THR A 407 -32.59 -4.23 -15.61
C THR A 407 -33.94 -4.55 -14.96
N GLN A 408 -34.29 -5.84 -14.81
CA GLN A 408 -35.48 -6.29 -14.08
C GLN A 408 -35.23 -6.34 -12.57
N LEU A 409 -36.30 -6.49 -11.78
CA LEU A 409 -36.17 -6.78 -10.35
C LEU A 409 -35.83 -8.26 -10.14
N HIS A 410 -34.80 -8.50 -9.34
CA HIS A 410 -34.28 -9.82 -8.98
C HIS A 410 -34.71 -10.19 -7.57
N THR A 411 -34.87 -11.49 -7.31
CA THR A 411 -35.15 -11.97 -5.96
C THR A 411 -33.83 -12.20 -5.23
N LEU A 412 -33.55 -11.36 -4.24
CA LEU A 412 -32.45 -11.53 -3.30
C LEU A 412 -32.91 -12.41 -2.14
N VAL A 413 -32.15 -13.47 -1.88
CA VAL A 413 -32.37 -14.37 -0.74
C VAL A 413 -31.42 -13.97 0.39
N THR A 414 -31.96 -13.74 1.57
CA THR A 414 -31.21 -13.40 2.79
C THR A 414 -31.62 -14.34 3.93
N ASN A 415 -30.87 -14.29 5.03
CA ASN A 415 -31.18 -15.06 6.23
C ASN A 415 -32.55 -14.68 6.85
N CYS A 416 -33.03 -13.46 6.58
CA CYS A 416 -34.31 -12.98 7.10
C CYS A 416 -35.49 -13.15 6.11
N GLY A 417 -35.25 -13.64 4.89
CA GLY A 417 -36.31 -13.87 3.90
C GLY A 417 -35.91 -13.52 2.46
N ARG A 418 -36.91 -13.32 1.61
CA ARG A 418 -36.74 -12.99 0.19
C ARG A 418 -37.26 -11.60 -0.10
N VAL A 419 -36.49 -10.80 -0.83
CA VAL A 419 -36.88 -9.44 -1.24
C VAL A 419 -36.60 -9.23 -2.72
N LYS A 420 -37.47 -8.49 -3.42
CA LYS A 420 -37.20 -8.06 -4.79
C LYS A 420 -36.40 -6.76 -4.78
N CYS A 421 -35.27 -6.73 -5.46
CA CYS A 421 -34.44 -5.54 -5.58
C CYS A 421 -33.79 -5.46 -6.97
N SER A 422 -33.19 -4.33 -7.29
CA SER A 422 -32.46 -4.19 -8.55
C SER A 422 -31.07 -4.83 -8.47
N ALA A 423 -30.49 -5.16 -9.62
CA ALA A 423 -29.21 -5.87 -9.72
C ALA A 423 -28.09 -5.18 -8.93
N ILE A 424 -27.97 -3.85 -8.99
CA ILE A 424 -26.93 -3.12 -8.25
C ILE A 424 -27.06 -3.29 -6.73
N HIS A 425 -28.27 -3.29 -6.17
CA HIS A 425 -28.45 -3.48 -4.72
C HIS A 425 -28.15 -4.92 -4.32
N SER A 426 -28.50 -5.89 -5.17
CA SER A 426 -28.13 -7.29 -4.98
C SER A 426 -26.61 -7.45 -4.99
N ASP A 427 -25.92 -6.86 -5.97
CA ASP A 427 -24.46 -6.92 -6.08
C ASP A 427 -23.78 -6.31 -4.85
N MET A 428 -24.26 -5.15 -4.38
CA MET A 428 -23.74 -4.48 -3.17
C MET A 428 -23.99 -5.31 -1.90
N TYR A 429 -25.13 -5.99 -1.78
CA TYR A 429 -25.38 -6.89 -0.66
C TYR A 429 -24.45 -8.11 -0.68
N LEU A 430 -24.24 -8.72 -1.86
CA LEU A 430 -23.36 -9.88 -2.01
C LEU A 430 -21.89 -9.53 -1.78
N SER A 431 -21.48 -8.29 -2.08
CA SER A 431 -20.13 -7.77 -1.82
C SER A 431 -20.06 -6.95 -0.51
N ASN A 432 -20.81 -7.33 0.52
CA ASN A 432 -20.89 -6.57 1.77
C ASN A 432 -19.50 -6.43 2.44
N PRO A 433 -18.97 -5.20 2.61
CA PRO A 433 -17.66 -5.00 3.22
C PRO A 433 -17.68 -5.31 4.72
N LEU A 434 -18.82 -5.20 5.41
CA LEU A 434 -18.92 -5.50 6.85
C LEU A 434 -18.63 -6.97 7.19
N THR A 435 -18.78 -7.88 6.22
CA THR A 435 -18.53 -9.31 6.40
C THR A 435 -17.22 -9.76 5.77
N THR A 436 -16.43 -8.83 5.22
CA THR A 436 -15.16 -9.12 4.55
C THR A 436 -13.99 -8.77 5.47
N PRO A 437 -13.26 -9.75 6.04
CA PRO A 437 -12.15 -9.48 6.95
C PRO A 437 -11.11 -8.55 6.33
N HIS A 438 -10.61 -7.62 7.13
CA HIS A 438 -9.66 -6.58 6.73
C HIS A 438 -10.19 -5.57 5.69
N SER A 439 -11.48 -5.59 5.33
CA SER A 439 -12.04 -4.49 4.55
C SER A 439 -12.04 -3.18 5.36
N PRO A 440 -12.16 -2.02 4.71
CA PRO A 440 -12.25 -0.73 5.40
C PRO A 440 -13.41 -0.64 6.39
N ALA A 441 -14.61 -1.11 6.00
CA ALA A 441 -15.78 -1.07 6.87
C ALA A 441 -15.67 -2.08 8.02
N TYR A 442 -15.14 -3.28 7.74
CA TYR A 442 -14.87 -4.29 8.76
C TYR A 442 -13.90 -3.75 9.81
N PHE A 443 -12.80 -3.12 9.38
CA PHE A 443 -11.82 -2.51 10.27
C PHE A 443 -12.46 -1.46 11.18
N VAL A 444 -13.31 -0.58 10.65
CA VAL A 444 -14.03 0.40 11.48
C VAL A 444 -14.97 -0.29 12.48
N CYS A 445 -15.61 -1.41 12.16
CA CYS A 445 -16.41 -2.14 13.16
C CYS A 445 -15.55 -2.91 14.18
N GLU A 446 -14.40 -3.43 13.76
CA GLU A 446 -13.43 -4.10 14.64
C GLU A 446 -12.85 -3.11 15.67
N GLN A 447 -12.46 -1.91 15.24
CA GLN A 447 -11.98 -0.86 16.13
C GLN A 447 -13.07 -0.38 17.11
N PHE A 448 -14.36 -0.44 16.74
CA PHE A 448 -15.45 -0.17 17.67
C PHE A 448 -15.49 -1.19 18.81
N THR A 449 -15.24 -2.46 18.50
CA THR A 449 -15.18 -3.52 19.52
C THR A 449 -14.00 -3.28 20.46
N ALA A 450 -12.81 -2.97 19.92
CA ALA A 450 -11.63 -2.63 20.72
C ALA A 450 -11.84 -1.37 21.60
N PHE A 451 -12.53 -0.36 21.08
CA PHE A 451 -12.92 0.83 21.84
C PHE A 451 -13.76 0.46 23.06
N VAL A 452 -14.83 -0.31 22.85
CA VAL A 452 -15.72 -0.77 23.93
C VAL A 452 -14.96 -1.57 24.99
N GLU A 453 -14.11 -2.52 24.58
CA GLU A 453 -13.28 -3.32 25.49
C GLU A 453 -12.33 -2.44 26.31
N SER A 454 -11.76 -1.39 25.71
CA SER A 454 -10.88 -0.46 26.42
C SER A 454 -11.59 0.32 27.54
N GLN A 455 -12.88 0.63 27.36
CA GLN A 455 -13.68 1.35 28.37
C GLN A 455 -14.06 0.45 29.56
N GLN A 456 -14.15 -0.87 29.37
CA GLN A 456 -14.50 -1.81 30.46
C GLN A 456 -13.37 -2.03 31.48
N CYS A 457 -12.11 -1.76 31.08
CA CYS A 457 -10.93 -1.89 31.95
C CYS A 457 -10.70 -0.67 32.86
N ASP A 458 -11.25 0.50 32.53
CA ASP A 458 -11.10 1.71 33.35
C ASP A 458 -12.25 1.81 34.38
N GLN A 459 -12.12 1.07 35.48
CA GLN A 459 -13.13 1.01 36.54
C GLN A 459 -13.31 2.33 37.32
N SER A 460 -12.56 3.39 36.99
CA SER A 460 -12.49 4.63 37.77
C SER A 460 -13.43 5.75 37.29
N SER A 461 -14.00 5.65 36.09
CA SER A 461 -14.71 6.75 35.40
C SER A 461 -16.24 6.61 35.32
N GLY A 462 -16.85 5.61 35.96
CA GLY A 462 -18.29 5.56 36.21
C GLY A 462 -19.21 5.28 35.00
N GLY A 463 -18.66 5.01 33.81
CA GLY A 463 -19.43 4.60 32.62
C GLY A 463 -19.14 3.15 32.26
N TYR A 464 -19.89 2.18 32.81
CA TYR A 464 -19.75 0.79 32.41
C TYR A 464 -20.70 0.49 31.25
N TRP A 465 -20.16 0.33 30.04
CA TRP A 465 -20.92 -0.12 28.88
C TRP A 465 -20.91 -1.64 28.81
N ASN A 466 -22.04 -2.28 29.12
CA ASN A 466 -22.21 -3.71 28.87
C ASN A 466 -22.68 -3.92 27.43
N VAL A 467 -21.72 -3.89 26.49
CA VAL A 467 -22.04 -3.93 25.05
C VAL A 467 -22.22 -5.36 24.57
N LYS A 468 -23.36 -5.61 23.94
CA LYS A 468 -23.66 -6.85 23.23
C LYS A 468 -23.63 -6.58 21.73
N MET A 469 -22.59 -7.08 21.06
CA MET A 469 -22.53 -7.09 19.59
C MET A 469 -23.53 -8.11 19.04
N VAL A 470 -24.34 -7.71 18.07
CA VAL A 470 -25.32 -8.57 17.39
C VAL A 470 -24.91 -8.76 15.94
N SER A 471 -25.07 -9.99 15.43
CA SER A 471 -24.70 -10.32 14.06
C SER A 471 -25.49 -9.52 13.05
N CYS A 472 -24.81 -9.08 11.98
CA CYS A 472 -25.44 -8.38 10.87
C CYS A 472 -26.52 -9.20 10.14
N ASP A 473 -26.44 -10.53 10.24
CA ASP A 473 -27.34 -11.49 9.61
C ASP A 473 -28.69 -11.62 10.31
N ASP A 474 -28.78 -11.16 11.57
CA ASP A 474 -29.99 -11.29 12.39
C ASP A 474 -30.98 -10.14 12.15
N ILE A 475 -30.61 -9.15 11.34
CA ILE A 475 -31.42 -7.94 11.11
C ILE A 475 -31.96 -7.90 9.68
N PRO A 476 -33.29 -7.92 9.49
CA PRO A 476 -33.90 -7.88 8.16
C PRO A 476 -33.50 -6.64 7.38
N ILE A 477 -32.93 -6.85 6.19
CA ILE A 477 -32.52 -5.76 5.28
C ILE A 477 -33.70 -5.06 4.59
N PHE A 478 -34.92 -5.46 4.91
CA PHE A 478 -36.14 -5.00 4.27
C PHE A 478 -37.21 -4.66 5.29
N VAL A 479 -38.10 -3.75 4.92
CA VAL A 479 -39.26 -3.34 5.70
C VAL A 479 -40.54 -3.54 4.91
N ALA A 480 -41.61 -3.89 5.62
CA ALA A 480 -42.94 -3.97 5.03
C ALA A 480 -43.49 -2.55 4.86
N ARG A 481 -43.76 -2.12 3.62
CA ARG A 481 -44.52 -0.90 3.36
C ARG A 481 -46.00 -1.24 3.21
N ARG A 482 -46.85 -0.59 4.01
CA ARG A 482 -48.30 -0.63 3.80
C ARG A 482 -48.63 0.25 2.61
N VAL A 483 -49.05 -0.36 1.51
CA VAL A 483 -49.49 0.34 0.29
C VAL A 483 -51.01 0.63 0.34
N SER A 484 -51.78 -0.23 1.02
CA SER A 484 -53.19 -0.03 1.39
C SER A 484 -53.63 -1.12 2.39
N SER A 485 -54.84 -1.03 2.96
CA SER A 485 -55.41 -2.04 3.88
C SER A 485 -55.72 -3.39 3.24
N GLU A 486 -55.70 -3.49 1.90
CA GLU A 486 -56.21 -4.65 1.16
C GLU A 486 -55.13 -5.41 0.36
N SER A 487 -53.86 -5.00 0.44
CA SER A 487 -52.75 -5.66 -0.26
C SER A 487 -51.71 -6.20 0.74
N PRO A 488 -51.22 -7.45 0.62
CA PRO A 488 -50.08 -7.90 1.41
C PRO A 488 -48.88 -6.97 1.17
N GLY A 489 -48.23 -6.55 2.26
CA GLY A 489 -47.23 -5.48 2.26
C GLY A 489 -46.09 -5.74 1.27
N VAL A 490 -45.84 -4.76 0.40
CA VAL A 490 -44.67 -4.79 -0.48
C VAL A 490 -43.44 -4.58 0.40
N PHE A 491 -42.53 -5.56 0.42
CA PHE A 491 -41.25 -5.42 1.10
C PHE A 491 -40.28 -4.63 0.24
N SER A 492 -39.67 -3.59 0.81
CA SER A 492 -38.60 -2.80 0.17
C SER A 492 -37.34 -2.87 1.00
N LEU A 493 -36.18 -2.70 0.37
CA LEU A 493 -34.92 -2.52 1.10
C LEU A 493 -35.01 -1.31 2.05
N ARG A 494 -34.42 -1.44 3.24
CA ARG A 494 -34.42 -0.39 4.25
C ARG A 494 -33.45 0.74 3.88
N GLY A 495 -33.86 1.99 4.05
CA GLY A 495 -33.00 3.18 3.81
C GLY A 495 -32.09 3.53 5.00
N SER A 496 -32.39 3.00 6.19
CA SER A 496 -31.60 3.21 7.41
C SER A 496 -31.77 2.03 8.37
N LEU A 497 -30.78 1.79 9.24
CA LEU A 497 -30.95 0.89 10.39
C LEU A 497 -32.00 1.39 11.39
N LEU A 498 -32.42 2.66 11.34
CA LEU A 498 -33.55 3.15 12.12
C LEU A 498 -34.89 2.51 11.71
N GLU A 499 -35.03 2.03 10.47
CA GLU A 499 -36.27 1.43 9.99
C GLU A 499 -36.57 0.06 10.64
N VAL A 500 -35.61 -0.53 11.37
CA VAL A 500 -35.80 -1.79 12.10
C VAL A 500 -36.02 -1.59 13.60
N LEU A 501 -36.19 -0.35 14.06
CA LEU A 501 -36.35 -0.02 15.49
C LEU A 501 -37.46 -0.81 16.17
N GLU A 502 -38.62 -1.01 15.53
CA GLU A 502 -39.72 -1.79 16.10
C GLU A 502 -39.34 -3.24 16.43
N ARG A 503 -38.31 -3.79 15.78
CA ARG A 503 -37.82 -5.15 16.05
C ARG A 503 -36.75 -5.20 17.14
N VAL A 504 -35.92 -4.16 17.26
CA VAL A 504 -34.78 -4.14 18.18
C VAL A 504 -35.10 -3.46 19.51
N LEU A 505 -36.03 -2.51 19.54
CA LEU A 505 -36.46 -1.83 20.78
C LEU A 505 -37.03 -2.80 21.83
N PRO A 506 -37.85 -3.82 21.47
CA PRO A 506 -38.31 -4.81 22.44
C PRO A 506 -37.19 -5.68 23.03
N LEU A 507 -36.01 -5.70 22.42
CA LEU A 507 -34.84 -6.44 22.89
C LEU A 507 -33.97 -5.65 23.85
N VAL A 508 -34.27 -4.36 24.07
CA VAL A 508 -33.59 -3.55 25.09
C VAL A 508 -33.95 -4.12 26.45
N GLY A 509 -32.96 -4.71 27.14
CA GLY A 509 -33.14 -5.30 28.46
C GLY A 509 -33.39 -4.27 29.55
N GLU A 510 -33.72 -4.75 30.75
CA GLU A 510 -33.91 -3.90 31.93
C GLU A 510 -32.59 -3.39 32.54
N ASP A 511 -31.45 -3.96 32.12
CA ASP A 511 -30.13 -3.52 32.58
C ASP A 511 -29.80 -2.13 32.02
N PRO A 512 -29.71 -1.09 32.87
CA PRO A 512 -29.48 0.29 32.43
C PRO A 512 -28.09 0.50 31.82
N THR A 513 -27.16 -0.45 32.04
CA THR A 513 -25.79 -0.40 31.51
C THR A 513 -25.65 -1.13 30.17
N GLN A 514 -26.66 -1.91 29.77
CA GLN A 514 -26.60 -2.71 28.56
C GLN A 514 -26.83 -1.85 27.31
N VAL A 515 -25.95 -2.03 26.33
CA VAL A 515 -26.11 -1.47 24.98
C VAL A 515 -26.00 -2.59 23.96
N SER A 516 -26.98 -2.70 23.08
CA SER A 516 -26.89 -3.61 21.93
C SER A 516 -26.36 -2.84 20.72
N VAL A 517 -25.41 -3.43 20.00
CA VAL A 517 -24.83 -2.82 18.80
C VAL A 517 -25.01 -3.74 17.61
N TYR A 518 -25.46 -3.14 16.52
CA TYR A 518 -25.90 -3.80 15.31
C TYR A 518 -25.18 -3.20 14.12
N CYS A 519 -24.54 -4.03 13.29
CA CYS A 519 -23.93 -3.58 12.04
C CYS A 519 -24.77 -4.07 10.86
N GLY A 520 -24.92 -3.26 9.82
CA GLY A 520 -25.65 -3.69 8.64
C GLY A 520 -25.64 -2.69 7.50
N LEU A 521 -26.06 -3.14 6.33
CA LEU A 521 -26.24 -2.26 5.17
C LEU A 521 -27.58 -1.54 5.24
N SER A 522 -27.58 -0.25 4.89
CA SER A 522 -28.74 0.50 4.41
C SER A 522 -28.65 0.71 2.91
N PHE A 523 -29.78 0.97 2.24
CA PHE A 523 -29.85 1.02 0.78
C PHE A 523 -30.49 2.34 0.31
N ASN A 524 -29.73 3.12 -0.45
CA ASN A 524 -30.20 4.35 -1.06
C ASN A 524 -30.86 4.05 -2.40
N PRO A 525 -31.99 4.71 -2.73
CA PRO A 525 -32.54 4.62 -4.08
C PRO A 525 -31.51 5.05 -5.13
N THR A 526 -31.46 4.33 -6.25
CA THR A 526 -30.65 4.75 -7.41
C THR A 526 -31.15 6.09 -7.92
N SER A 527 -30.23 7.03 -8.13
CA SER A 527 -30.53 8.38 -8.62
C SER A 527 -29.54 8.82 -9.70
N GLY A 528 -29.68 10.06 -10.19
CA GLY A 528 -28.70 10.67 -11.10
C GLY A 528 -27.42 11.12 -10.41
N ASP A 529 -27.36 11.09 -9.08
CA ASP A 529 -26.16 11.40 -8.31
C ASP A 529 -25.34 10.13 -8.05
N PHE A 530 -24.27 9.96 -8.83
CA PHE A 530 -23.36 8.82 -8.72
C PHE A 530 -22.32 8.98 -7.60
N SER A 531 -22.28 10.15 -6.92
CA SER A 531 -21.46 10.33 -5.72
C SER A 531 -22.07 9.62 -4.50
N LEU A 532 -23.39 9.41 -4.50
CA LEU A 532 -24.09 8.69 -3.44
C LEU A 532 -24.06 7.17 -3.69
N PRO A 533 -23.55 6.37 -2.74
CA PRO A 533 -23.52 4.91 -2.87
C PRO A 533 -24.93 4.30 -2.79
N PRO A 534 -25.26 3.28 -3.59
CA PRO A 534 -26.54 2.55 -3.49
C PRO A 534 -26.71 1.76 -2.19
N ALA A 535 -25.62 1.47 -1.48
CA ALA A 535 -25.66 0.87 -0.16
C ALA A 535 -24.58 1.48 0.76
N VAL A 536 -24.91 1.68 2.03
CA VAL A 536 -24.03 2.28 3.04
C VAL A 536 -23.90 1.33 4.22
N PRO A 537 -22.67 0.99 4.66
CA PRO A 537 -22.45 0.30 5.92
C PRO A 537 -22.80 1.23 7.09
N GLN A 538 -23.64 0.77 8.01
CA GLN A 538 -24.06 1.50 9.18
C GLN A 538 -23.82 0.67 10.45
N LEU A 539 -23.61 1.39 11.56
CA LEU A 539 -23.59 0.87 12.91
C LEU A 539 -24.73 1.53 13.68
N LEU A 540 -25.56 0.72 14.34
CA LEU A 540 -26.67 1.14 15.19
C LEU A 540 -26.35 0.72 16.64
N SER A 541 -26.29 1.67 17.56
CA SER A 541 -26.27 1.40 19.00
C SER A 541 -27.62 1.72 19.62
N ILE A 542 -28.04 0.89 20.58
CA ILE A 542 -29.31 1.07 21.28
C ILE A 542 -29.23 0.60 22.74
N GLY A 543 -29.76 1.40 23.66
CA GLY A 543 -29.81 1.05 25.07
C GLY A 543 -30.03 2.26 25.98
N HIS A 544 -30.19 2.01 27.27
CA HIS A 544 -30.36 3.04 28.29
C HIS A 544 -29.13 3.92 28.44
N ALA A 545 -27.94 3.32 28.30
CA ALA A 545 -26.70 4.07 28.37
C ALA A 545 -26.33 4.69 27.02
N ALA A 546 -26.84 4.24 25.86
CA ALA A 546 -26.26 4.41 24.49
C ALA A 546 -25.98 5.85 24.01
N GLN A 547 -26.37 6.85 24.79
CA GLN A 547 -26.10 8.26 24.54
C GLN A 547 -24.59 8.52 24.40
N HIS A 548 -24.18 9.17 23.32
CA HIS A 548 -22.79 9.56 23.04
C HIS A 548 -21.84 8.42 22.67
N LEU A 549 -22.28 7.16 22.63
CA LEU A 549 -21.39 6.03 22.35
C LEU A 549 -20.71 6.15 20.96
N CYS A 550 -21.46 6.54 19.93
CA CYS A 550 -20.92 6.76 18.60
C CYS A 550 -20.05 8.01 18.53
N SER A 551 -20.36 9.05 19.32
CA SER A 551 -19.52 10.26 19.35
C SER A 551 -18.17 9.99 19.99
N ASP A 552 -18.17 9.30 21.12
CA ASP A 552 -16.96 8.94 21.86
C ASP A 552 -16.10 7.98 21.03
N TYR A 553 -16.74 7.10 20.25
CA TYR A 553 -16.03 6.24 19.31
C TYR A 553 -15.33 7.02 18.18
N VAL A 554 -16.00 8.03 17.59
CA VAL A 554 -15.38 8.88 16.57
C VAL A 554 -14.19 9.64 17.15
N ASP A 555 -14.30 10.16 18.37
CA ASP A 555 -13.20 10.82 19.07
C ASP A 555 -12.06 9.86 19.44
N TYR A 556 -12.39 8.62 19.82
CA TYR A 556 -11.40 7.56 20.04
C TYR A 556 -10.55 7.29 18.79
N LEU A 557 -11.20 7.11 17.62
CA LEU A 557 -10.47 6.90 16.36
C LEU A 557 -9.60 8.11 16.00
N ARG A 558 -10.11 9.31 16.25
CA ARG A 558 -9.37 10.55 16.02
C ARG A 558 -8.09 10.60 16.87
N LEU A 559 -8.19 10.27 18.15
CA LEU A 559 -7.05 10.23 19.07
C LEU A 559 -6.07 9.11 18.72
N LEU A 560 -6.59 7.93 18.39
CA LEU A 560 -5.78 6.74 18.10
C LEU A 560 -4.97 6.91 16.81
N PHE A 561 -5.54 7.52 15.78
CA PHE A 561 -4.91 7.64 14.45
C PHE A 561 -4.44 9.06 14.11
N ASP A 562 -4.45 9.96 15.08
CA ASP A 562 -3.93 11.33 14.98
C ASP A 562 -4.52 12.09 13.77
N PHE A 563 -5.84 12.12 13.69
CA PHE A 563 -6.54 12.96 12.73
C PHE A 563 -6.34 14.44 13.11
N GLU A 564 -5.28 15.06 12.57
CA GLU A 564 -4.88 16.47 12.81
C GLU A 564 -5.90 17.53 12.40
N ASP A 565 -7.03 17.11 11.86
CA ASP A 565 -8.12 18.01 11.56
C ASP A 565 -8.78 18.40 12.88
N SER A 566 -8.67 19.65 13.29
CA SER A 566 -9.57 20.18 14.31
C SER A 566 -11.00 20.04 13.75
N TYR A 567 -11.89 19.41 14.52
CA TYR A 567 -13.28 19.15 14.10
C TYR A 567 -14.24 20.08 14.83
N VAL A 568 -15.30 20.47 14.15
CA VAL A 568 -16.50 21.05 14.78
C VAL A 568 -17.63 20.05 14.62
N CYS A 569 -18.35 19.82 15.71
CA CYS A 569 -19.61 19.09 15.69
C CYS A 569 -20.74 20.12 15.59
N THR A 570 -21.55 20.03 14.53
CA THR A 570 -22.84 20.73 14.48
C THR A 570 -23.94 19.73 14.77
N THR A 571 -24.79 20.03 15.74
CA THR A 571 -25.99 19.23 16.01
C THR A 571 -27.20 20.02 15.53
N GLU A 572 -27.96 19.43 14.63
CA GLU A 572 -29.19 19.98 14.09
C GLU A 572 -30.40 19.11 14.46
N PRO A 573 -31.61 19.68 14.58
CA PRO A 573 -32.83 18.89 14.71
C PRO A 573 -32.97 17.99 13.48
N SER A 574 -33.16 16.69 13.70
CA SER A 574 -33.43 15.78 12.58
C SER A 574 -34.90 15.91 12.18
N PRO A 575 -35.22 16.06 10.89
CA PRO A 575 -36.61 16.08 10.42
C PRO A 575 -37.28 14.70 10.53
N ALA A 576 -36.54 13.64 10.85
CA ALA A 576 -37.06 12.29 10.96
C ALA A 576 -37.81 12.07 12.28
N CYS A 577 -39.12 12.35 12.29
CA CYS A 577 -40.01 11.90 13.35
C CYS A 577 -40.49 10.48 13.04
N TRP A 578 -39.97 9.49 13.78
CA TRP A 578 -40.36 8.10 13.61
C TRP A 578 -41.62 7.81 14.41
N SER A 579 -42.68 7.36 13.73
CA SER A 579 -43.87 6.82 14.38
C SER A 579 -43.60 5.35 14.74
N LEU A 580 -43.45 5.08 16.04
CA LEU A 580 -43.25 3.75 16.59
C LEU A 580 -44.52 3.32 17.32
N ARG A 581 -44.92 2.05 17.21
CA ARG A 581 -46.19 1.58 17.81
C ARG A 581 -46.27 1.73 19.33
N GLU A 582 -45.23 1.31 20.03
CA GLU A 582 -45.20 1.25 21.50
C GLU A 582 -44.29 2.29 22.14
N TRP A 583 -43.61 3.11 21.33
CA TRP A 583 -42.58 4.03 21.80
C TRP A 583 -42.88 5.45 21.30
N GLU A 584 -42.73 6.43 22.18
CA GLU A 584 -42.82 7.85 21.86
C GLU A 584 -41.43 8.39 21.53
N THR A 585 -41.26 9.04 20.37
CA THR A 585 -40.03 9.78 20.07
C THR A 585 -40.00 11.06 20.90
N VAL A 586 -39.06 11.14 21.85
CA VAL A 586 -38.88 12.29 22.75
C VAL A 586 -38.05 13.38 22.08
N SER A 587 -36.97 12.98 21.41
CA SER A 587 -36.13 13.90 20.65
C SER A 587 -35.48 13.17 19.48
N SER A 588 -35.18 13.94 18.42
CA SER A 588 -34.42 13.47 17.28
C SER A 588 -33.45 14.56 16.84
N SER A 589 -32.18 14.18 16.72
CA SER A 589 -31.12 15.09 16.29
C SER A 589 -30.19 14.38 15.33
N ARG A 590 -29.47 15.19 14.55
CA ARG A 590 -28.41 14.72 13.67
C ARG A 590 -27.15 15.48 14.05
N THR A 591 -26.12 14.73 14.41
CA THR A 591 -24.79 15.28 14.64
C THR A 591 -23.94 15.08 13.40
N ILE A 592 -23.43 16.19 12.87
CA ILE A 592 -22.53 16.21 11.72
C ILE A 592 -21.14 16.60 12.21
N TYR A 593 -20.17 15.75 11.92
CA TYR A 593 -18.76 16.04 12.15
C TYR A 593 -18.21 16.74 10.91
N CYS A 594 -17.62 17.93 11.09
CA CYS A 594 -17.02 18.73 10.01
C CYS A 594 -15.58 19.11 10.33
N LYS A 595 -14.76 19.30 9.29
CA LYS A 595 -13.40 19.85 9.43
C LYS A 595 -13.48 21.34 9.75
N VAL A 596 -12.76 21.83 10.76
CA VAL A 596 -12.68 23.27 11.09
C VAL A 596 -12.23 24.09 9.89
N SER A 597 -11.25 23.60 9.12
CA SER A 597 -10.73 24.31 7.94
C SER A 597 -11.62 24.21 6.70
N ARG A 598 -12.62 23.31 6.67
CA ARG A 598 -13.61 23.18 5.58
C ARG A 598 -14.99 22.73 6.12
N PRO A 599 -15.77 23.66 6.70
CA PRO A 599 -17.05 23.32 7.35
C PRO A 599 -18.12 22.74 6.42
N ALA A 600 -17.99 22.99 5.10
CA ALA A 600 -18.92 22.51 4.08
C ALA A 600 -18.70 21.04 3.66
N ASP A 601 -17.55 20.45 4.02
CA ASP A 601 -17.26 19.04 3.74
C ASP A 601 -17.77 18.20 4.94
N SER A 602 -19.05 17.80 4.93
CA SER A 602 -19.59 16.88 5.95
C SER A 602 -18.79 15.58 5.96
N ILE A 603 -18.31 15.16 7.14
CA ILE A 603 -17.34 14.04 7.28
C ILE A 603 -18.04 12.77 7.71
N VAL A 604 -18.83 12.83 8.76
CA VAL A 604 -19.60 11.71 9.31
C VAL A 604 -20.91 12.26 9.84
N ALA A 605 -22.01 11.59 9.53
CA ALA A 605 -23.31 11.86 10.15
C ALA A 605 -23.62 10.76 11.17
N CYS A 606 -24.05 11.18 12.35
CA CYS A 606 -24.62 10.33 13.38
C CYS A 606 -26.05 10.79 13.66
N GLU A 607 -27.03 9.96 13.34
CA GLU A 607 -28.42 10.22 13.72
C GLU A 607 -28.67 9.73 15.14
N ARG A 608 -29.33 10.54 15.96
CA ARG A 608 -29.64 10.21 17.35
C ARG A 608 -31.12 10.35 17.62
N LEU A 609 -31.67 9.39 18.35
CA LEU A 609 -33.04 9.43 18.83
C LEU A 609 -33.09 9.06 20.30
N SER A 610 -33.93 9.79 21.03
CA SER A 610 -34.38 9.39 22.36
C SER A 610 -35.83 8.94 22.24
N VAL A 611 -36.10 7.71 22.68
CA VAL A 611 -37.43 7.10 22.63
C VAL A 611 -37.84 6.64 24.01
N ARG A 612 -39.14 6.70 24.29
CA ARG A 612 -39.70 6.39 25.62
C ARG A 612 -40.92 5.48 25.54
N ARG A 613 -41.02 4.52 26.46
CA ARG A 613 -42.22 3.68 26.68
C ARG A 613 -42.53 3.62 28.17
N GLY A 614 -43.56 4.34 28.61
CA GLY A 614 -43.81 4.53 30.06
C GLY A 614 -42.62 5.26 30.71
N ASP A 615 -42.03 4.65 31.74
CA ASP A 615 -40.86 5.20 32.46
C ASP A 615 -39.52 4.77 31.84
N ILE A 616 -39.53 3.90 30.83
CA ILE A 616 -38.32 3.38 30.17
C ILE A 616 -37.91 4.36 29.07
N THR A 617 -36.68 4.88 29.16
CA THR A 617 -36.06 5.72 28.11
C THR A 617 -34.89 4.98 27.49
N ALA A 618 -34.84 4.89 26.17
CA ALA A 618 -33.73 4.33 25.42
C ALA A 618 -33.14 5.38 24.47
N PHE A 619 -31.82 5.34 24.31
CA PHE A 619 -31.10 6.12 23.32
C PHE A 619 -30.72 5.23 22.14
N VAL A 620 -30.81 5.81 20.96
CA VAL A 620 -30.54 5.17 19.68
C VAL A 620 -29.55 6.06 18.93
N GLU A 621 -28.45 5.51 18.44
CA GLU A 621 -27.53 6.22 17.55
C GLU A 621 -27.23 5.40 16.30
N VAL A 622 -27.23 6.02 15.12
CA VAL A 622 -26.84 5.41 13.85
C VAL A 622 -25.68 6.17 13.24
N LEU A 623 -24.56 5.47 13.09
CA LEU A 623 -23.32 5.98 12.52
C LEU A 623 -23.10 5.43 11.11
N ASN A 624 -22.85 6.32 10.14
CA ASN A 624 -22.43 5.91 8.80
C ASN A 624 -20.96 5.46 8.79
N VAL A 625 -20.75 4.15 8.84
CA VAL A 625 -19.41 3.53 8.81
C VAL A 625 -18.70 3.78 7.48
N GLY A 626 -19.44 3.81 6.36
CA GLY A 626 -18.86 4.11 5.05
C GLY A 626 -18.22 5.50 4.98
N ASP A 627 -18.91 6.53 5.47
CA ASP A 627 -18.42 7.91 5.49
C ASP A 627 -17.18 8.04 6.40
N LEU A 628 -17.26 7.45 7.59
CA LEU A 628 -16.14 7.39 8.54
C LEU A 628 -14.91 6.69 7.92
N ALA A 629 -15.10 5.58 7.21
CA ALA A 629 -14.02 4.88 6.52
C ALA A 629 -13.38 5.73 5.41
N GLN A 630 -14.16 6.45 4.60
CA GLN A 630 -13.59 7.32 3.55
C GLN A 630 -12.63 8.35 4.15
N LYS A 631 -12.97 8.85 5.33
CA LYS A 631 -12.19 9.89 6.01
C LYS A 631 -10.99 9.28 6.72
N LEU A 632 -11.19 8.18 7.43
CA LEU A 632 -10.12 7.37 8.05
C LEU A 632 -8.98 7.04 7.08
N PHE A 633 -9.33 6.77 5.82
CA PHE A 633 -8.38 6.35 4.80
C PHE A 633 -8.05 7.38 3.72
N ALA A 634 -8.55 8.62 3.86
CA ALA A 634 -8.40 9.69 2.87
C ALA A 634 -8.76 9.26 1.43
N VAL A 635 -9.95 8.66 1.28
CA VAL A 635 -10.52 8.21 0.02
C VAL A 635 -11.58 9.20 -0.47
N ASP A 636 -11.48 9.61 -1.73
CA ASP A 636 -12.38 10.57 -2.36
C ASP A 636 -13.63 9.92 -2.98
N ASP A 637 -13.54 8.68 -3.45
CA ASP A 637 -14.65 7.95 -4.10
C ASP A 637 -14.96 6.66 -3.34
N TRP A 638 -16.20 6.52 -2.87
CA TRP A 638 -16.65 5.38 -2.06
C TRP A 638 -16.38 4.04 -2.76
N ARG A 639 -16.34 4.01 -4.09
CA ARG A 639 -16.09 2.78 -4.88
C ARG A 639 -14.73 2.16 -4.57
N GLU A 640 -13.76 2.96 -4.13
CA GLU A 640 -12.44 2.45 -3.72
C GLU A 640 -12.52 1.65 -2.42
N LEU A 641 -13.41 2.01 -1.49
CA LEU A 641 -13.66 1.23 -0.26
C LEU A 641 -14.41 -0.07 -0.53
N TRP A 642 -15.17 -0.09 -1.62
CA TRP A 642 -15.97 -1.22 -2.10
C TRP A 642 -15.28 -2.02 -3.21
N ALA A 643 -14.01 -1.72 -3.49
CA ALA A 643 -13.21 -2.38 -4.50
C ALA A 643 -12.83 -3.80 -4.03
N GLU A 644 -12.97 -4.79 -4.90
CA GLU A 644 -12.56 -6.16 -4.60
C GLU A 644 -11.05 -6.19 -4.29
N GLY A 645 -10.66 -6.89 -3.23
CA GLY A 645 -9.26 -7.03 -2.83
C GLY A 645 -8.68 -5.87 -2.01
N VAL A 646 -9.41 -4.76 -1.83
CA VAL A 646 -8.98 -3.67 -0.94
C VAL A 646 -8.88 -4.14 0.50
N ARG A 647 -7.77 -3.82 1.17
CA ARG A 647 -7.51 -4.25 2.56
C ARG A 647 -6.89 -3.14 3.37
N VAL A 648 -7.15 -3.15 4.68
CA VAL A 648 -6.49 -2.30 5.65
C VAL A 648 -5.21 -2.99 6.13
N ASN A 649 -4.08 -2.28 6.03
CA ASN A 649 -2.81 -2.69 6.60
C ASN A 649 -2.53 -1.86 7.87
N THR A 650 -2.36 -2.54 8.99
CA THR A 650 -2.13 -1.98 10.33
C THR A 650 -0.67 -2.04 10.78
N SER A 651 0.28 -2.38 9.90
CA SER A 651 1.70 -2.52 10.27
C SER A 651 2.40 -1.19 10.63
N GLY A 652 1.80 -0.05 10.30
CA GLY A 652 2.31 1.29 10.60
C GLY A 652 1.62 1.95 11.79
N GLN A 653 2.08 3.15 12.18
CA GLN A 653 1.41 3.96 13.22
C GLN A 653 -0.01 4.38 12.80
N ARG A 654 -0.26 4.55 11.50
CA ARG A 654 -1.59 4.81 10.93
C ARG A 654 -1.99 3.68 9.98
N PRO A 655 -3.26 3.26 9.99
CA PRO A 655 -3.75 2.22 9.10
C PRO A 655 -3.77 2.75 7.66
N LEU A 656 -3.29 1.96 6.71
CA LEU A 656 -3.21 2.34 5.29
C LEU A 656 -4.03 1.39 4.43
N LEU A 657 -4.65 1.91 3.37
CA LEU A 657 -5.28 1.07 2.36
C LEU A 657 -4.25 0.45 1.43
N THR A 658 -4.22 -0.88 1.43
CA THR A 658 -3.67 -1.67 0.34
C THR A 658 -4.71 -1.69 -0.78
N ARG A 659 -4.46 -0.90 -1.81
CA ARG A 659 -5.31 -0.80 -3.00
C ARG A 659 -5.09 -2.01 -3.91
N GLU A 660 -6.14 -2.46 -4.59
CA GLU A 660 -6.01 -3.50 -5.59
C GLU A 660 -5.44 -2.96 -6.91
N SER A 661 -5.91 -1.77 -7.35
CA SER A 661 -5.37 -1.03 -8.49
C SER A 661 -4.79 0.32 -8.06
N LEU A 662 -3.50 0.53 -8.34
CA LEU A 662 -2.83 1.81 -8.23
C LEU A 662 -3.08 2.66 -9.48
N TYR A 663 -3.39 3.93 -9.26
CA TYR A 663 -3.60 4.95 -10.29
C TYR A 663 -4.66 4.59 -11.36
N PRO A 664 -5.87 4.15 -10.95
CA PRO A 664 -6.94 3.80 -11.89
C PRO A 664 -7.32 5.03 -12.74
N ARG A 665 -7.45 4.83 -14.06
CA ARG A 665 -7.71 5.91 -15.02
C ARG A 665 -9.20 6.22 -15.13
N LYS A 666 -9.51 7.51 -15.28
CA LYS A 666 -10.85 8.02 -15.63
C LYS A 666 -10.98 8.14 -17.14
N TYR A 667 -12.12 7.70 -17.67
CA TYR A 667 -12.48 7.82 -19.08
C TYR A 667 -13.81 8.55 -19.22
N GLN A 668 -13.93 9.47 -20.18
CA GLN A 668 -15.16 10.26 -20.37
C GLN A 668 -15.64 10.12 -21.80
N PHE A 669 -16.93 9.80 -21.96
CA PHE A 669 -17.58 9.68 -23.26
C PHE A 669 -18.96 10.33 -23.23
N ASP A 670 -19.27 11.02 -24.31
CA ASP A 670 -20.56 11.67 -24.50
C ASP A 670 -21.49 10.71 -25.25
N ILE A 671 -22.72 10.56 -24.77
CA ILE A 671 -23.79 9.81 -25.43
C ILE A 671 -24.94 10.76 -25.77
N CYS A 672 -25.25 10.86 -27.06
CA CYS A 672 -26.38 11.64 -27.58
C CYS A 672 -27.57 10.71 -27.79
N LEU A 673 -28.71 11.05 -27.20
CA LEU A 673 -29.92 10.22 -27.20
C LEU A 673 -31.08 11.04 -27.73
N SER A 674 -31.65 10.62 -28.86
CA SER A 674 -32.95 11.14 -29.28
C SER A 674 -34.08 10.45 -28.53
N TYR A 675 -35.15 11.21 -28.30
CA TYR A 675 -36.27 10.78 -27.49
C TYR A 675 -37.59 11.33 -28.02
N GLY A 676 -38.69 10.68 -27.62
CA GLY A 676 -40.04 11.09 -27.99
C GLY A 676 -40.52 12.34 -27.22
N PRO A 677 -41.81 12.41 -26.85
CA PRO A 677 -42.37 13.60 -26.20
C PRO A 677 -41.79 13.87 -24.80
N THR A 678 -41.34 12.84 -24.08
CA THR A 678 -40.78 12.97 -22.73
C THR A 678 -39.52 12.11 -22.60
N PHE A 679 -38.47 12.65 -21.96
CA PHE A 679 -37.26 11.90 -21.68
C PHE A 679 -37.40 11.13 -20.35
N PRO A 680 -37.25 9.80 -20.33
CA PRO A 680 -37.42 8.98 -19.12
C PRO A 680 -36.20 9.09 -18.19
N THR A 681 -36.01 10.25 -17.57
CA THR A 681 -34.79 10.62 -16.84
C THR A 681 -34.45 9.66 -15.70
N ALA A 682 -35.43 9.27 -14.88
CA ALA A 682 -35.20 8.35 -13.76
C ALA A 682 -34.79 6.94 -14.25
N GLU A 683 -35.47 6.42 -15.28
CA GLU A 683 -35.14 5.11 -15.84
C GLU A 683 -33.82 5.10 -16.61
N PHE A 684 -33.45 6.21 -17.23
CA PHE A 684 -32.12 6.38 -17.83
C PHE A 684 -31.01 6.15 -16.80
N TYR A 685 -31.07 6.82 -15.64
CA TYR A 685 -30.09 6.61 -14.57
C TYR A 685 -30.18 5.21 -13.97
N ASN A 686 -31.38 4.66 -13.80
CA ASN A 686 -31.57 3.30 -13.32
C ASN A 686 -30.88 2.27 -14.23
N VAL A 687 -31.01 2.40 -15.56
CA VAL A 687 -30.31 1.54 -16.53
C VAL A 687 -28.80 1.61 -16.35
N LEU A 688 -28.23 2.80 -16.20
CA LEU A 688 -26.78 2.96 -15.99
C LEU A 688 -26.32 2.23 -14.71
N TRP A 689 -27.07 2.35 -13.62
CA TRP A 689 -26.78 1.61 -12.38
C TRP A 689 -26.88 0.10 -12.54
N GLN A 690 -27.89 -0.42 -13.26
CA GLN A 690 -28.06 -1.87 -13.41
C GLN A 690 -27.03 -2.52 -14.34
N VAL A 691 -26.59 -1.78 -15.37
CA VAL A 691 -25.71 -2.29 -16.42
C VAL A 691 -24.24 -2.06 -16.09
N ALA A 692 -23.87 -0.84 -15.72
CA ALA A 692 -22.47 -0.46 -15.50
C ALA A 692 -22.13 -0.27 -14.03
N GLY A 693 -23.12 -0.09 -13.15
CA GLY A 693 -22.96 -0.11 -11.70
C GLY A 693 -21.80 0.74 -11.19
N LYS A 694 -20.87 0.11 -10.46
CA LYS A 694 -19.69 0.77 -9.88
C LYS A 694 -18.71 1.33 -10.93
N LEU A 695 -18.82 0.99 -12.22
CA LEU A 695 -17.95 1.54 -13.25
C LEU A 695 -18.24 3.01 -13.56
N VAL A 696 -19.49 3.46 -13.41
CA VAL A 696 -19.89 4.84 -13.65
C VAL A 696 -19.67 5.65 -12.39
N THR A 697 -18.83 6.68 -12.47
CA THR A 697 -18.53 7.57 -11.32
C THR A 697 -19.28 8.89 -11.39
N ASP A 698 -19.68 9.35 -12.58
CA ASP A 698 -20.33 10.65 -12.80
C ASP A 698 -21.11 10.65 -14.12
N VAL A 699 -22.27 11.32 -14.14
CA VAL A 699 -23.10 11.50 -15.32
C VAL A 699 -23.60 12.95 -15.36
N LYS A 700 -23.26 13.68 -16.42
CA LYS A 700 -23.62 15.10 -16.56
C LYS A 700 -24.39 15.35 -17.83
N LEU A 701 -25.53 16.02 -17.74
CA LEU A 701 -26.22 16.56 -18.91
C LEU A 701 -25.36 17.70 -19.49
N VAL A 702 -24.85 17.51 -20.71
CA VAL A 702 -23.98 18.46 -21.41
C VAL A 702 -24.82 19.41 -22.27
N ASN A 703 -25.82 18.87 -22.97
CA ASN A 703 -26.63 19.63 -23.90
C ASN A 703 -28.04 19.03 -24.02
N GLU A 704 -29.01 19.88 -24.30
CA GLU A 704 -30.37 19.50 -24.68
C GLU A 704 -30.77 20.32 -25.91
N TYR A 705 -31.25 19.64 -26.95
CA TYR A 705 -31.64 20.25 -28.21
C TYR A 705 -33.06 19.84 -28.58
N VAL A 706 -33.84 20.83 -29.04
CA VAL A 706 -35.20 20.66 -29.56
C VAL A 706 -35.29 21.44 -30.87
N SER A 707 -35.54 20.75 -31.97
CA SER A 707 -35.75 21.36 -33.27
C SER A 707 -37.21 21.77 -33.44
N ALA A 708 -37.42 23.01 -33.87
CA ALA A 708 -38.75 23.56 -34.14
C ALA A 708 -39.37 23.08 -35.47
N ALA A 709 -38.56 22.54 -36.39
CA ALA A 709 -38.99 22.20 -37.75
C ALA A 709 -39.54 20.77 -37.88
N ASP A 710 -38.97 19.82 -37.13
CA ASP A 710 -39.24 18.38 -37.24
C ASP A 710 -39.59 17.73 -35.89
N ASN A 711 -39.79 18.53 -34.83
CA ASN A 711 -40.00 18.06 -33.45
C ASN A 711 -38.90 17.10 -32.94
N PHE A 712 -37.72 17.08 -33.57
CA PHE A 712 -36.61 16.27 -33.11
C PHE A 712 -36.10 16.76 -31.75
N ARG A 713 -35.93 15.85 -30.81
CA ARG A 713 -35.41 16.14 -29.47
C ARG A 713 -34.25 15.24 -29.14
N SER A 714 -33.21 15.81 -28.55
CA SER A 714 -32.04 15.05 -28.10
C SER A 714 -31.44 15.59 -26.81
N ARG A 715 -30.91 14.69 -25.99
CA ARG A 715 -30.06 15.02 -24.84
C ARG A 715 -28.70 14.39 -25.01
N CYS A 716 -27.66 15.14 -24.69
CA CYS A 716 -26.28 14.66 -24.67
C CYS A 716 -25.79 14.58 -23.22
N TYR A 717 -25.37 13.39 -22.79
CA TYR A 717 -24.83 13.15 -21.46
C TYR A 717 -23.36 12.76 -21.53
N ARG A 718 -22.52 13.36 -20.69
CA ARG A 718 -21.14 12.92 -20.45
C ARG A 718 -21.12 11.92 -19.32
N ILE A 719 -20.68 10.69 -19.61
CA ILE A 719 -20.53 9.63 -18.63
C ILE A 719 -19.04 9.44 -18.32
N THR A 720 -18.68 9.48 -17.05
CA THR A 720 -17.32 9.20 -16.56
C THR A 720 -17.23 7.78 -16.01
N TYR A 721 -16.21 7.05 -16.45
CA TYR A 721 -15.93 5.66 -16.08
C TYR A 721 -14.60 5.55 -15.35
N GLN A 722 -14.56 4.80 -14.26
CA GLN A 722 -13.36 4.42 -13.52
C GLN A 722 -13.60 3.11 -12.79
N CYS A 723 -12.56 2.30 -12.63
CA CYS A 723 -12.62 1.04 -11.90
C CYS A 723 -11.40 0.91 -10.98
N PHE A 724 -11.61 0.51 -9.73
CA PHE A 724 -10.59 0.53 -8.67
C PHE A 724 -9.99 -0.86 -8.38
N ASP A 725 -10.56 -1.91 -8.94
CA ASP A 725 -10.20 -3.32 -8.73
C ASP A 725 -10.03 -4.11 -10.02
N LYS A 726 -10.52 -3.61 -11.16
CA LYS A 726 -10.44 -4.32 -12.46
C LYS A 726 -9.83 -3.47 -13.56
N ALA A 727 -9.22 -4.16 -14.51
CA ALA A 727 -8.54 -3.55 -15.65
C ALA A 727 -9.50 -2.79 -16.58
N LEU A 728 -9.27 -1.48 -16.74
CA LEU A 728 -10.03 -0.63 -17.64
C LEU A 728 -9.10 0.13 -18.58
N PHE A 729 -9.37 0.05 -19.89
CA PHE A 729 -8.66 0.79 -20.94
C PHE A 729 -9.65 1.41 -21.92
N ARG A 730 -9.22 2.42 -22.69
CA ARG A 730 -10.12 3.20 -23.56
C ARG A 730 -11.01 2.34 -24.45
N GLY A 731 -10.44 1.34 -25.12
CA GLY A 731 -11.17 0.46 -26.04
C GLY A 731 -12.30 -0.32 -25.36
N ARG A 732 -12.05 -0.87 -24.16
CA ARG A 732 -13.07 -1.56 -23.36
C ARG A 732 -14.19 -0.61 -22.92
N VAL A 733 -13.84 0.61 -22.50
CA VAL A 733 -14.87 1.60 -22.11
C VAL A 733 -15.74 1.99 -23.30
N VAL A 734 -15.15 2.16 -24.49
CA VAL A 734 -15.93 2.43 -25.72
C VAL A 734 -16.90 1.30 -26.02
N ASP A 735 -16.47 0.04 -25.88
CA ASP A 735 -17.33 -1.12 -26.09
C ASP A 735 -18.50 -1.15 -25.09
N ILE A 736 -18.22 -0.95 -23.79
CA ILE A 736 -19.26 -0.83 -22.75
C ILE A 736 -20.22 0.32 -23.06
N HIS A 737 -19.68 1.47 -23.44
CA HIS A 737 -20.45 2.69 -23.71
C HIS A 737 -21.40 2.51 -24.91
N GLN A 738 -20.91 1.96 -26.01
CA GLN A 738 -21.65 1.85 -27.27
C GLN A 738 -22.46 0.56 -27.38
N ASN A 739 -21.81 -0.59 -27.15
CA ASN A 739 -22.39 -1.90 -27.41
C ASN A 739 -23.18 -2.47 -26.23
N VAL A 740 -22.96 -1.99 -25.01
CA VAL A 740 -23.72 -2.40 -23.84
C VAL A 740 -24.74 -1.33 -23.46
N ILE A 741 -24.29 -0.17 -22.96
CA ILE A 741 -25.16 0.90 -22.47
C ILE A 741 -26.07 1.43 -23.59
N GLY A 742 -25.51 1.82 -24.73
CA GLY A 742 -26.28 2.34 -25.86
C GLY A 742 -27.39 1.39 -26.32
N ARG A 743 -27.06 0.10 -26.50
CA ARG A 743 -28.05 -0.91 -26.93
C ARG A 743 -29.13 -1.18 -25.90
N VAL A 744 -28.80 -1.24 -24.61
CA VAL A 744 -29.79 -1.45 -23.55
C VAL A 744 -30.71 -0.24 -23.43
N LEU A 745 -30.18 0.98 -23.54
CA LEU A 745 -30.99 2.21 -23.56
C LEU A 745 -31.97 2.22 -24.73
N SER A 746 -31.52 1.83 -25.94
CA SER A 746 -32.40 1.70 -27.09
C SER A 746 -33.46 0.63 -26.92
N ALA A 747 -33.09 -0.57 -26.49
CA ALA A 747 -34.01 -1.68 -26.35
C ALA A 747 -35.02 -1.48 -25.20
N LYS A 748 -34.61 -0.90 -24.08
CA LYS A 748 -35.46 -0.74 -22.89
C LYS A 748 -36.29 0.56 -22.90
N LEU A 749 -35.70 1.66 -23.34
CA LEU A 749 -36.31 3.00 -23.22
C LEU A 749 -36.75 3.59 -24.56
N GLY A 750 -36.51 2.90 -25.67
CA GLY A 750 -36.81 3.39 -27.02
C GLY A 750 -35.99 4.62 -27.41
N LEU A 751 -34.85 4.86 -26.75
CA LEU A 751 -33.95 5.97 -27.04
C LEU A 751 -33.03 5.62 -28.21
N THR A 752 -32.92 6.47 -29.23
CA THR A 752 -31.97 6.19 -30.32
C THR A 752 -30.65 6.90 -30.04
N VAL A 753 -29.54 6.17 -30.07
CA VAL A 753 -28.21 6.76 -29.98
C VAL A 753 -27.92 7.48 -31.30
N CYS A 754 -27.67 8.79 -31.23
CA CYS A 754 -27.45 9.66 -32.40
C CYS A 754 -26.00 9.65 -32.88
#